data_AF-A0A838V1B0-F1
#
_entry.id   AF-A0A838V1B0-F1
#
_cell.length_a   1.000
_cell.length_b   1.000
_cell.length_c   1.000
_cell.angle_alpha   90.00
_cell.angle_beta   90.00
_cell.angle_gamma   90.00
#
_symmetry.space_group_name_H-M   'P 1'
#
loop_
_entity.id
_entity.type
_entity.pdbx_description
1 polymer ?
#
loop_
_entity_poly.entity_id
_entity_poly.type
_entity_poly.pdbx_seq_one_letter_code
_entity_poly.pdbx_strand_id
1 'polypeptide(L)'
;MATRIRRRRRKPHHSRWKKIVIPVSILVLAIGAAAVAAGAWALNVYNSAPPLASLKPVQKGRSSAIYAADGSLIGFIRSDTIRQPVASGSLPTTLKEATVAIEDKNFWTHGALDYEGIGRAVVKDALAGGKPVQGASTITQQLVRNLYIQHPEQTIERKLTEAHLAEDLFEAHSRNWILTSYLNTAPYGTVEGQTAVGAEAAAQTYFSKPAKELNLTEAALIAGLPQAPSEYNPILDPKAALQRRNEVLGTMVEQGYIDQQEYLDARTHGLGLEPGDKYKVIHDPFLFDLVQQELIDKYGINTVRKGGLKAYTTIDPARQAEAESAIAESCYVCYPGGGPAAGLASVDPKTGAIVALASTKGEPGEEQFNYAWQAHRQPGSSFKTYVLTTAIKQGIDPYTTYYNGTSPMTLEIPGGGSWTVNNDEPGGGVMALSEATWNSINVVFAQLDLDVTPEAVTETAHQMGIEANLQSLPAEAIGGLAEGVTPLEMADAYATLANGGIHHDPTAISRVEFPDGKVDNIDNGEGDRVLTPGQAWEVTRLLEGVITMGTGAGYTSIGCTSEAGKTGTSEEESDAWFVGFTPKYSTAVWVGHPQSRESTGFGGPTAGPIWQNYMSAAAEGECPEFEVPSSLPELSALSTDHTRASSESGTGEEEEFEESEEETGESTQQEKEEKAEAGEGETAEPEPEPTQENTPAPPPSTPPAVGGGISPG
;
A
#
# COMPACT_ATOMS: atom_id res chain seq x y z
N MET A 1 -107.85 4.94 78.52
CA MET A 1 -106.62 4.24 78.94
C MET A 1 -105.62 4.24 77.79
N ALA A 2 -104.41 4.77 78.05
CA ALA A 2 -103.13 4.64 77.33
C ALA A 2 -103.05 4.86 75.80
N THR A 3 -102.62 6.07 75.40
CA THR A 3 -102.20 6.43 74.03
C THR A 3 -100.66 6.46 73.95
N ARG A 4 -100.05 5.59 73.12
CA ARG A 4 -98.60 5.51 72.85
C ARG A 4 -98.13 6.64 71.93
N ILE A 5 -97.17 7.46 72.36
CA ILE A 5 -96.53 8.51 71.54
C ILE A 5 -95.11 8.10 71.11
N ARG A 6 -94.80 8.46 69.85
CA ARG A 6 -93.60 8.25 69.03
C ARG A 6 -92.25 8.64 69.67
N ARG A 7 -91.20 7.90 69.30
CA ARG A 7 -89.84 8.44 69.01
C ARG A 7 -89.21 7.68 67.84
N ARG A 8 -89.08 8.32 66.67
CA ARG A 8 -88.24 7.86 65.54
C ARG A 8 -86.94 8.68 65.54
N ARG A 9 -85.81 8.01 65.73
CA ARG A 9 -84.45 8.56 65.57
C ARG A 9 -84.20 8.91 64.09
N ARG A 10 -83.83 10.15 63.78
CA ARG A 10 -83.27 10.55 62.48
C ARG A 10 -81.77 10.21 62.47
N LYS A 11 -81.32 9.39 61.51
CA LYS A 11 -79.90 9.20 61.19
C LYS A 11 -79.44 10.34 60.26
N PRO A 12 -78.23 10.90 60.44
CA PRO A 12 -77.71 11.95 59.57
C PRO A 12 -77.32 11.38 58.21
N HIS A 13 -77.77 12.04 57.15
CA HIS A 13 -77.46 11.73 55.77
C HIS A 13 -76.04 12.24 55.45
N HIS A 14 -75.01 11.43 55.69
CA HIS A 14 -73.64 11.77 55.27
C HIS A 14 -73.57 11.86 53.75
N SER A 15 -73.27 13.07 53.27
CA SER A 15 -73.13 13.42 51.85
C SER A 15 -72.07 12.54 51.16
N ARG A 16 -72.51 11.69 50.23
CA ARG A 16 -71.66 10.86 49.36
C ARG A 16 -70.73 11.71 48.46
N TRP A 17 -70.99 13.01 48.32
CA TRP A 17 -70.23 13.92 47.46
C TRP A 17 -68.82 14.23 48.02
N LYS A 18 -68.68 14.34 49.35
CA LYS A 18 -67.36 14.55 50.01
C LYS A 18 -66.40 13.36 49.85
N LYS A 19 -66.91 12.15 49.57
CA LYS A 19 -66.09 10.95 49.35
C LYS A 19 -65.51 10.85 47.93
N ILE A 20 -65.95 11.70 47.00
CA ILE A 20 -65.49 11.70 45.60
C ILE A 20 -64.69 12.98 45.31
N VAL A 21 -65.17 14.14 45.77
CA VAL A 21 -64.52 15.43 45.47
C VAL A 21 -63.15 15.54 46.13
N ILE A 22 -63.00 15.16 47.40
CA ILE A 22 -61.72 15.25 48.12
C ILE A 22 -60.61 14.40 47.47
N PRO A 23 -60.82 13.10 47.18
CA PRO A 23 -59.78 12.30 46.51
C PRO A 23 -59.49 12.78 45.09
N VAL A 24 -60.47 13.30 44.35
CA VAL A 24 -60.24 13.91 43.02
C VAL A 24 -59.43 15.20 43.13
N SER A 25 -59.71 16.07 44.10
CA SER A 25 -58.93 17.30 44.33
C SER A 25 -57.51 16.99 44.78
N ILE A 26 -57.31 15.98 45.64
CA ILE A 26 -55.97 15.51 46.03
C ILE A 26 -55.24 14.94 44.82
N LEU A 27 -55.91 14.18 43.97
CA LEU A 27 -55.33 13.65 42.73
C LEU A 27 -54.90 14.77 41.77
N VAL A 28 -55.75 15.78 41.57
CA VAL A 28 -55.42 16.94 40.72
C VAL A 28 -54.25 17.73 41.31
N LEU A 29 -54.21 17.95 42.62
CA LEU A 29 -53.08 18.61 43.29
C LEU A 29 -51.81 17.78 43.21
N ALA A 30 -51.89 16.45 43.35
CA ALA A 30 -50.76 15.56 43.21
C ALA A 30 -50.21 15.54 41.77
N ILE A 31 -51.09 15.53 40.77
CA ILE A 31 -50.72 15.67 39.34
C ILE A 31 -50.07 17.03 39.10
N GLY A 32 -50.63 18.11 39.64
CA GLY A 32 -50.06 19.46 39.54
C GLY A 32 -48.67 19.56 40.19
N ALA A 33 -48.50 19.02 41.39
CA ALA A 33 -47.21 18.98 42.07
C ALA A 33 -46.19 18.11 41.33
N ALA A 34 -46.61 16.97 40.77
CA ALA A 34 -45.76 16.12 39.95
C ALA A 34 -45.33 16.82 38.65
N ALA A 35 -46.23 17.57 38.00
CA ALA A 35 -45.90 18.36 36.82
C ALA A 35 -44.89 19.49 37.12
N VAL A 36 -45.06 20.18 38.26
CA VAL A 36 -44.10 21.21 38.71
C VAL A 36 -42.74 20.59 39.05
N ALA A 37 -42.73 19.44 39.74
CA ALA A 37 -41.49 18.73 40.05
C ALA A 37 -40.78 18.24 38.78
N ALA A 38 -41.52 17.69 37.81
CA ALA A 38 -40.98 17.28 36.52
C ALA A 38 -40.44 18.48 35.72
N GLY A 39 -41.14 19.61 35.73
CA GLY A 39 -40.67 20.85 35.10
C GLY A 39 -39.41 21.41 35.75
N ALA A 40 -39.35 21.43 37.09
CA ALA A 40 -38.17 21.87 37.84
C ALA A 40 -36.96 20.95 37.59
N TRP A 41 -37.19 19.64 37.55
CA TRP A 41 -36.16 18.66 37.19
C TRP A 41 -35.67 18.87 35.75
N ALA A 42 -36.57 19.04 34.79
CA ALA A 42 -36.21 19.27 33.39
C ALA A 42 -35.38 20.56 33.21
N LEU A 43 -35.79 21.65 33.88
CA LEU A 43 -35.04 22.89 33.91
C LEU A 43 -33.66 22.71 34.56
N ASN A 44 -33.56 21.93 35.63
CA ASN A 44 -32.29 21.65 36.28
C ASN A 44 -31.35 20.88 35.35
N VAL A 45 -31.83 19.83 34.67
CA VAL A 45 -31.02 19.07 33.69
C VAL A 45 -30.59 19.96 32.54
N TYR A 46 -31.52 20.71 31.95
CA TYR A 46 -31.25 21.63 30.84
C TYR A 46 -30.18 22.68 31.21
N ASN A 47 -30.29 23.32 32.39
CA ASN A 47 -29.32 24.33 32.85
C ASN A 47 -28.01 23.73 33.38
N SER A 48 -27.94 22.42 33.62
CA SER A 48 -26.72 21.72 34.05
C SER A 48 -25.91 21.18 32.87
N ALA A 49 -26.41 21.34 31.64
CA ALA A 49 -25.68 20.94 30.45
C ALA A 49 -24.37 21.75 30.31
N PRO A 50 -23.26 21.11 29.93
CA PRO A 50 -21.99 21.80 29.76
C PRO A 50 -22.09 22.78 28.57
N PRO A 51 -21.43 23.95 28.63
CA PRO A 51 -21.43 24.88 27.51
C PRO A 51 -20.72 24.27 26.30
N LEU A 52 -21.21 24.53 25.10
CA LEU A 52 -20.67 23.97 23.86
C LEU A 52 -19.15 24.19 23.71
N ALA A 53 -18.64 25.36 24.09
CA ALA A 53 -17.22 25.71 24.01
C ALA A 53 -16.30 24.84 24.89
N SER A 54 -16.85 24.17 25.90
CA SER A 54 -16.10 23.22 26.75
C SER A 54 -16.04 21.80 26.16
N LEU A 55 -16.86 21.52 25.15
CA LEU A 55 -16.93 20.22 24.50
C LEU A 55 -16.06 20.18 23.25
N LYS A 56 -15.42 19.03 23.04
CA LYS A 56 -14.76 18.75 21.76
C LYS A 56 -15.70 17.90 20.91
N PRO A 57 -15.93 18.26 19.63
CA PRO A 57 -16.64 17.40 18.72
C PRO A 57 -15.98 16.02 18.65
N VAL A 58 -16.79 14.97 18.67
CA VAL A 58 -16.40 13.60 18.36
C VAL A 58 -15.79 13.60 16.98
N GLN A 59 -14.49 13.34 16.92
CA GLN A 59 -13.80 13.15 15.66
C GLN A 59 -14.27 11.82 15.07
N LYS A 60 -15.24 11.90 14.16
CA LYS A 60 -15.64 10.76 13.31
C LYS A 60 -14.59 10.41 12.26
N GLY A 61 -13.46 11.13 12.26
CA GLY A 61 -12.36 10.97 11.34
C GLY A 61 -12.69 11.37 9.91
N ARG A 62 -11.72 11.16 9.03
CA ARG A 62 -11.85 11.21 7.58
C ARG A 62 -11.01 10.05 7.03
N SER A 63 -11.45 9.44 5.94
CA SER A 63 -10.69 8.36 5.33
C SER A 63 -9.39 8.92 4.77
N SER A 64 -8.25 8.33 5.16
CA SER A 64 -6.95 8.68 4.61
C SER A 64 -6.75 8.05 3.24
N ALA A 65 -6.00 8.70 2.38
CA ALA A 65 -5.73 8.27 1.01
C ALA A 65 -4.24 8.28 0.73
N ILE A 66 -3.81 7.33 -0.11
CA ILE A 66 -2.45 7.21 -0.61
C ILE A 66 -2.49 7.55 -2.11
N TYR A 67 -1.56 8.41 -2.53
CA TYR A 67 -1.41 8.89 -3.90
C TYR A 67 -0.02 8.58 -4.41
N ALA A 68 0.11 8.30 -5.70
CA ALA A 68 1.41 8.17 -6.36
C ALA A 68 2.13 9.53 -6.45
N ALA A 69 3.39 9.53 -6.90
CA ALA A 69 4.19 10.75 -7.06
C ALA A 69 3.54 11.77 -8.03
N ASP A 70 2.81 11.29 -9.05
CA ASP A 70 2.07 12.13 -10.02
C ASP A 70 0.73 12.68 -9.47
N GLY A 71 0.33 12.27 -8.26
CA GLY A 71 -0.92 12.66 -7.61
C GLY A 71 -2.13 11.80 -7.98
N SER A 72 -1.97 10.74 -8.77
CA SER A 72 -3.01 9.74 -9.00
C SER A 72 -3.31 8.96 -7.71
N LEU A 73 -4.57 8.53 -7.53
CA LEU A 73 -5.00 7.83 -6.32
C LEU A 73 -4.59 6.36 -6.40
N ILE A 74 -3.78 5.91 -5.43
CA ILE A 74 -3.46 4.49 -5.25
C ILE A 74 -4.61 3.79 -4.50
N GLY A 75 -5.08 4.38 -3.40
CA GLY A 75 -6.21 3.82 -2.66
C GLY A 75 -6.56 4.56 -1.39
N PHE A 76 -7.63 4.13 -0.72
CA PHE A 76 -8.02 4.61 0.61
C PHE A 76 -7.65 3.60 1.69
N ILE A 77 -7.09 4.09 2.79
CA ILE A 77 -6.78 3.27 3.96
C ILE A 77 -8.09 2.82 4.61
N ARG A 78 -8.24 1.50 4.76
CA ARG A 78 -9.47 0.90 5.28
C ARG A 78 -9.69 1.28 6.74
N SER A 79 -10.94 1.64 7.06
CA SER A 79 -11.42 1.78 8.42
C SER A 79 -12.89 1.34 8.54
N ASP A 80 -13.39 1.30 9.77
CA ASP A 80 -14.80 1.02 10.11
C ASP A 80 -15.77 2.09 9.60
N THR A 81 -15.27 3.25 9.16
CA THR A 81 -16.07 4.38 8.70
C THR A 81 -15.51 4.98 7.41
N ILE A 82 -16.35 5.14 6.40
CA ILE A 82 -16.04 5.92 5.21
C ILE A 82 -16.57 7.33 5.40
N ARG A 83 -15.69 8.33 5.36
CA ARG A 83 -16.08 9.73 5.52
C ARG A 83 -15.19 10.67 4.72
N GLN A 84 -15.81 11.43 3.81
CA GLN A 84 -15.20 12.52 3.06
C GLN A 84 -16.09 13.76 3.16
N PRO A 85 -15.79 14.70 4.09
CA PRO A 85 -16.58 15.91 4.22
C PRO A 85 -16.45 16.79 2.98
N VAL A 86 -17.58 17.31 2.50
CA VAL A 86 -17.61 18.21 1.34
C VAL A 86 -18.21 19.57 1.70
N ALA A 87 -17.79 20.60 0.98
CA ALA A 87 -18.34 21.94 1.14
C ALA A 87 -19.82 21.98 0.72
N SER A 88 -20.56 22.97 1.22
CA SER A 88 -22.00 23.10 0.93
C SER A 88 -22.30 23.19 -0.58
N GLY A 89 -21.43 23.81 -1.37
CA GLY A 89 -21.59 23.92 -2.83
C GLY A 89 -21.41 22.59 -3.58
N SER A 90 -20.85 21.57 -2.93
CA SER A 90 -20.71 20.21 -3.47
C SER A 90 -21.89 19.32 -3.12
N LEU A 91 -22.88 19.83 -2.39
CA LEU A 91 -24.13 19.13 -2.09
C LEU A 91 -25.25 19.75 -2.92
N PRO A 92 -26.01 18.96 -3.70
CA PRO A 92 -27.03 19.48 -4.58
C PRO A 92 -28.19 20.05 -3.76
N THR A 93 -28.82 21.11 -4.28
CA THR A 93 -29.96 21.75 -3.62
C THR A 93 -31.08 20.75 -3.36
N THR A 94 -31.36 19.87 -4.32
CA THR A 94 -32.37 18.81 -4.19
C THR A 94 -32.12 17.89 -2.99
N LEU A 95 -30.86 17.55 -2.66
CA LEU A 95 -30.56 16.74 -1.46
C LEU A 95 -30.81 17.52 -0.18
N LYS A 96 -30.45 18.81 -0.15
CA LYS A 96 -30.71 19.70 1.00
C LYS A 96 -32.20 19.82 1.24
N GLU A 97 -32.97 20.06 0.18
CA GLU A 97 -34.43 20.18 0.22
C GLU A 97 -35.10 18.87 0.63
N ALA A 98 -34.70 17.74 0.04
CA ALA A 98 -35.20 16.42 0.42
C ALA A 98 -34.96 16.12 1.91
N THR A 99 -33.76 16.44 2.41
CA THR A 99 -33.39 16.25 3.82
C THR A 99 -34.23 17.13 4.73
N VAL A 100 -34.35 18.42 4.41
CA VAL A 100 -35.21 19.35 5.17
C VAL A 100 -36.66 18.86 5.14
N ALA A 101 -37.17 18.47 3.98
CA ALA A 101 -38.55 18.05 3.83
C ALA A 101 -38.90 16.90 4.78
N ILE A 102 -38.07 15.84 4.84
CA ILE A 102 -38.35 14.63 5.62
C ILE A 102 -37.89 14.70 7.09
N GLU A 103 -36.73 15.29 7.38
CA GLU A 103 -36.16 15.30 8.74
C GLU A 103 -36.68 16.48 9.56
N ASP A 104 -36.90 17.64 8.94
CA ASP A 104 -37.20 18.87 9.66
C ASP A 104 -37.90 19.93 8.78
N LYS A 105 -39.19 19.70 8.50
CA LYS A 105 -39.99 20.52 7.57
C LYS A 105 -40.01 22.03 7.88
N ASN A 106 -39.79 22.40 9.14
CA ASN A 106 -39.87 23.77 9.63
C ASN A 106 -38.46 24.37 9.85
N PHE A 107 -37.39 23.70 9.40
CA PHE A 107 -35.99 24.07 9.65
C PHE A 107 -35.67 25.53 9.34
N TRP A 108 -36.23 26.07 8.26
CA TRP A 108 -35.99 27.45 7.83
C TRP A 108 -36.74 28.50 8.66
N THR A 109 -37.79 28.10 9.38
CA THR A 109 -38.70 29.01 10.08
C THR A 109 -38.56 28.97 11.60
N HIS A 110 -38.24 27.82 12.20
CA HIS A 110 -38.05 27.71 13.65
C HIS A 110 -36.62 28.05 14.11
N GLY A 111 -36.40 28.10 15.44
CA GLY A 111 -35.09 28.31 16.08
C GLY A 111 -34.25 27.03 16.14
N ALA A 112 -33.51 26.77 17.22
CA ALA A 112 -32.83 25.47 17.38
C ALA A 112 -33.81 24.30 17.58
N LEU A 113 -34.98 24.59 18.15
CA LEU A 113 -36.05 23.65 18.49
C LEU A 113 -37.34 23.99 17.72
N ASP A 114 -38.06 22.97 17.26
CA ASP A 114 -39.41 23.11 16.70
C ASP A 114 -40.45 22.97 17.81
N TYR A 115 -40.73 24.07 18.53
CA TYR A 115 -41.73 24.07 19.61
C TYR A 115 -43.14 23.67 19.13
N GLU A 116 -43.52 24.06 17.91
CA GLU A 116 -44.80 23.65 17.31
C GLU A 116 -44.80 22.15 16.97
N GLY A 117 -43.68 21.64 16.46
CA GLY A 117 -43.44 20.23 16.19
C GLY A 117 -43.49 19.37 17.45
N ILE A 118 -42.85 19.79 18.52
CA ILE A 118 -42.87 19.13 19.83
C ILE A 118 -44.30 19.06 20.36
N GLY A 119 -45.03 20.19 20.37
CA GLY A 119 -46.42 20.22 20.82
C GLY A 119 -47.34 19.30 20.01
N ARG A 120 -47.17 19.29 18.68
CA ARG A 120 -47.91 18.41 17.77
C ARG A 120 -47.59 16.93 18.01
N ALA A 121 -46.31 16.59 18.26
CA ALA A 121 -45.89 15.22 18.56
C ALA A 121 -46.50 14.72 19.87
N VAL A 122 -46.49 15.53 20.93
CA VAL A 122 -47.12 15.17 22.23
C VAL A 122 -48.61 14.86 22.08
N VAL A 123 -49.35 15.67 21.31
CA VAL A 123 -50.77 15.43 21.04
C VAL A 123 -50.96 14.13 20.24
N LYS A 124 -50.13 13.91 19.21
CA LYS A 124 -50.19 12.70 18.39
C LYS A 124 -49.90 11.44 19.20
N ASP A 125 -48.88 11.45 20.05
CA ASP A 125 -48.50 10.33 20.92
C ASP A 125 -49.59 10.01 21.94
N ALA A 126 -50.21 11.05 22.53
CA ALA A 126 -51.33 10.89 23.46
C ALA A 126 -52.56 10.25 22.79
N LEU A 127 -52.83 10.59 21.52
CA LEU A 127 -53.92 10.02 20.73
C LEU A 127 -53.60 8.62 20.18
N ALA A 128 -52.32 8.30 19.94
CA ALA A 128 -51.85 7.01 19.42
C ALA A 128 -51.62 5.93 20.50
N GLY A 129 -52.11 6.14 21.73
CA GLY A 129 -51.97 5.17 22.82
C GLY A 129 -50.62 5.21 23.54
N GLY A 130 -49.89 6.33 23.46
CA GLY A 130 -48.69 6.59 24.26
C GLY A 130 -47.38 6.01 23.71
N LYS A 131 -47.35 5.53 22.45
CA LYS A 131 -46.11 5.14 21.79
C LYS A 131 -45.38 6.39 21.26
N PRO A 132 -44.12 6.64 21.63
CA PRO A 132 -43.39 7.80 21.15
C PRO A 132 -43.19 7.73 19.63
N VAL A 133 -43.61 8.74 18.89
CA VAL A 133 -43.30 8.86 17.45
C VAL A 133 -41.91 9.50 17.29
N GLN A 134 -41.06 8.93 16.44
CA GLN A 134 -39.66 9.37 16.24
C GLN A 134 -39.45 10.76 15.58
N GLY A 135 -40.51 11.55 15.30
CA GLY A 135 -40.44 12.74 14.44
C GLY A 135 -40.40 14.10 15.14
N ALA A 136 -39.88 14.22 16.37
CA ALA A 136 -39.87 15.47 17.14
C ALA A 136 -38.50 16.17 17.25
N SER A 137 -37.44 15.61 16.66
CA SER A 137 -36.08 16.17 16.79
C SER A 137 -35.71 17.00 15.56
N THR A 138 -35.15 18.20 15.76
CA THR A 138 -34.68 19.07 14.67
C THR A 138 -33.36 18.60 14.09
N ILE A 139 -33.02 19.02 12.86
CA ILE A 139 -31.69 18.74 12.27
C ILE A 139 -30.55 19.23 13.19
N THR A 140 -30.75 20.36 13.87
CA THR A 140 -29.76 20.89 14.81
C THR A 140 -29.55 19.98 16.02
N GLN A 141 -30.63 19.44 16.59
CA GLN A 141 -30.54 18.43 17.67
C GLN A 141 -29.87 17.15 17.20
N GLN A 142 -30.19 16.69 15.99
CA GLN A 142 -29.57 15.50 15.41
C GLN A 142 -28.07 15.72 15.15
N LEU A 143 -27.66 16.90 14.70
CA LEU A 143 -26.25 17.26 14.51
C LEU A 143 -25.49 17.26 15.85
N VAL A 144 -26.07 17.85 16.90
CA VAL A 144 -25.49 17.83 18.25
C VAL A 144 -25.29 16.40 18.73
N ARG A 145 -26.29 15.54 18.54
CA ARG A 145 -26.18 14.12 18.88
C ARG A 145 -25.02 13.45 18.14
N ASN A 146 -24.83 13.75 16.86
CA ASN A 146 -23.75 13.16 16.06
C ASN A 146 -22.36 13.69 16.47
N LEU A 147 -22.27 14.95 16.89
CA LEU A 147 -21.01 15.63 17.18
C LEU A 147 -20.59 15.59 18.65
N TYR A 148 -21.49 15.59 19.62
CA TYR A 148 -21.11 15.84 21.03
C TYR A 148 -21.54 14.73 21.99
N ILE A 149 -22.31 13.76 21.52
CA ILE A 149 -22.85 12.69 22.37
C ILE A 149 -22.26 11.35 21.96
N GLN A 150 -21.34 10.86 22.79
CA GLN A 150 -20.62 9.61 22.52
C GLN A 150 -21.49 8.36 22.73
N HIS A 151 -22.35 8.38 23.74
CA HIS A 151 -23.23 7.26 24.10
C HIS A 151 -24.68 7.75 24.15
N PRO A 152 -25.44 7.67 23.04
CA PRO A 152 -26.80 8.17 22.99
C PRO A 152 -27.76 7.18 23.69
N GLU A 153 -27.86 7.26 25.02
CA GLU A 153 -28.90 6.52 25.76
C GLU A 153 -30.30 7.07 25.43
N GLN A 154 -31.34 6.24 25.35
CA GLN A 154 -32.70 6.72 25.06
C GLN A 154 -33.38 7.36 26.29
N THR A 155 -32.73 8.32 26.94
CA THR A 155 -33.23 9.03 28.13
C THR A 155 -33.78 10.42 27.80
N ILE A 156 -34.70 10.90 28.65
CA ILE A 156 -35.21 12.28 28.59
C ILE A 156 -34.10 13.28 28.95
N GLU A 157 -33.22 12.91 29.89
CA GLU A 157 -32.08 13.75 30.29
C GLU A 157 -31.19 14.08 29.10
N ARG A 158 -30.79 13.08 28.30
CA ARG A 158 -30.02 13.31 27.07
C ARG A 158 -30.75 14.27 26.13
N LYS A 159 -32.05 14.09 25.92
CA LYS A 159 -32.82 14.96 25.01
C LYS A 159 -32.85 16.43 25.48
N LEU A 160 -32.86 16.66 26.79
CA LEU A 160 -32.77 18.02 27.35
C LEU A 160 -31.38 18.61 27.17
N THR A 161 -30.31 17.82 27.37
CA THR A 161 -28.93 18.22 27.07
C THR A 161 -28.74 18.51 25.58
N GLU A 162 -29.30 17.69 24.69
CA GLU A 162 -29.31 17.92 23.24
C GLU A 162 -30.00 19.22 22.86
N ALA A 163 -31.12 19.54 23.52
CA ALA A 163 -31.85 20.76 23.27
C ALA A 163 -31.04 22.00 23.65
N HIS A 164 -30.38 21.99 24.81
CA HIS A 164 -29.51 23.09 25.24
C HIS A 164 -28.33 23.28 24.27
N LEU A 165 -27.59 22.21 23.99
CA LEU A 165 -26.45 22.25 23.05
C LEU A 165 -26.88 22.63 21.63
N ALA A 166 -28.12 22.30 21.21
CA ALA A 166 -28.65 22.71 19.92
C ALA A 166 -28.89 24.21 19.85
N GLU A 167 -29.33 24.84 20.95
CA GLU A 167 -29.46 26.30 21.03
C GLU A 167 -28.09 26.98 20.94
N ASP A 168 -27.10 26.52 21.72
CA ASP A 168 -25.71 27.00 21.63
C ASP A 168 -25.16 26.90 20.21
N LEU A 169 -25.36 25.75 19.55
CA LEU A 169 -24.87 25.51 18.19
C LEU A 169 -25.58 26.39 17.15
N PHE A 170 -26.88 26.62 17.34
CA PHE A 170 -27.69 27.46 16.46
C PHE A 170 -27.32 28.94 16.56
N GLU A 171 -26.94 29.42 17.75
CA GLU A 171 -26.44 30.78 17.94
C GLU A 171 -25.04 30.97 17.35
N ALA A 172 -24.19 29.94 17.42
CA ALA A 172 -22.81 29.99 16.93
C ALA A 172 -22.68 29.86 15.40
N HIS A 173 -23.65 29.26 14.71
CA HIS A 173 -23.52 28.90 13.30
C HIS A 173 -24.77 29.21 12.45
N SER A 174 -24.54 29.46 11.16
CA SER A 174 -25.65 29.66 10.21
C SER A 174 -26.41 28.36 9.92
N ARG A 175 -27.70 28.46 9.58
CA ARG A 175 -28.51 27.31 9.14
C ARG A 175 -27.87 26.52 7.99
N ASN A 176 -27.23 27.20 7.04
CA ASN A 176 -26.50 26.55 5.94
C ASN A 176 -25.32 25.71 6.45
N TRP A 177 -24.58 26.23 7.43
CA TRP A 177 -23.51 25.47 8.08
C TRP A 177 -24.08 24.26 8.84
N ILE A 178 -25.19 24.42 9.57
CA ILE A 178 -25.85 23.34 10.32
C ILE A 178 -26.28 22.22 9.38
N LEU A 179 -27.03 22.54 8.32
CA LEU A 179 -27.49 21.55 7.35
C LEU A 179 -26.32 20.85 6.65
N THR A 180 -25.29 21.61 6.24
CA THR A 180 -24.09 21.04 5.60
C THR A 180 -23.32 20.14 6.56
N SER A 181 -23.21 20.53 7.83
CA SER A 181 -22.52 19.73 8.85
C SER A 181 -23.31 18.46 9.18
N TYR A 182 -24.63 18.53 9.25
CA TYR A 182 -25.50 17.37 9.39
C TYR A 182 -25.31 16.39 8.24
N LEU A 183 -25.40 16.87 7.00
CA LEU A 183 -25.17 16.06 5.80
C LEU A 183 -23.76 15.48 5.71
N ASN A 184 -22.78 15.99 6.45
CA ASN A 184 -21.41 15.46 6.52
C ASN A 184 -21.13 14.59 7.76
N THR A 185 -22.12 14.39 8.64
CA THR A 185 -21.94 13.70 9.93
C THR A 185 -23.01 12.64 10.20
N ALA A 186 -24.15 12.70 9.51
CA ALA A 186 -25.16 11.67 9.60
C ALA A 186 -24.65 10.31 9.09
N PRO A 187 -24.98 9.21 9.76
CA PRO A 187 -24.75 7.87 9.23
C PRO A 187 -25.82 7.54 8.17
N TYR A 188 -25.39 6.96 7.05
CA TYR A 188 -26.29 6.60 5.92
C TYR A 188 -26.44 5.09 5.73
N GLY A 189 -25.65 4.28 6.43
CA GLY A 189 -25.77 2.82 6.41
C GLY A 189 -24.41 2.14 6.50
N THR A 190 -24.42 0.83 6.74
CA THR A 190 -23.20 0.00 6.81
C THR A 190 -23.21 -1.03 5.69
N VAL A 191 -22.14 -1.08 4.91
CA VAL A 191 -21.95 -2.03 3.80
C VAL A 191 -20.60 -2.70 4.01
N GLU A 192 -20.55 -4.03 4.00
CA GLU A 192 -19.31 -4.81 4.15
C GLU A 192 -18.46 -4.42 5.38
N GLY A 193 -19.13 -4.10 6.50
CA GLY A 193 -18.46 -3.71 7.75
C GLY A 193 -18.00 -2.25 7.82
N GLN A 194 -18.26 -1.44 6.80
CA GLN A 194 -17.92 -0.01 6.77
C GLN A 194 -19.17 0.86 6.81
N THR A 195 -19.25 1.78 7.76
CA THR A 195 -20.35 2.75 7.84
C THR A 195 -20.07 3.97 6.95
N ALA A 196 -20.96 4.27 6.01
CA ALA A 196 -20.93 5.51 5.25
C ALA A 196 -21.42 6.66 6.14
N VAL A 197 -20.53 7.60 6.46
CA VAL A 197 -20.84 8.79 7.25
C VAL A 197 -20.68 10.04 6.39
N GLY A 198 -21.80 10.73 6.20
CA GLY A 198 -21.92 11.87 5.30
C GLY A 198 -22.41 11.51 3.89
N ALA A 199 -23.06 12.47 3.24
CA ALA A 199 -23.73 12.30 1.96
C ALA A 199 -22.77 11.99 0.81
N GLU A 200 -21.55 12.53 0.81
CA GLU A 200 -20.53 12.17 -0.20
C GLU A 200 -20.12 10.71 -0.09
N ALA A 201 -19.89 10.21 1.13
CA ALA A 201 -19.60 8.80 1.35
C ALA A 201 -20.77 7.93 0.88
N ALA A 202 -22.01 8.30 1.24
CA ALA A 202 -23.20 7.58 0.84
C ALA A 202 -23.42 7.57 -0.69
N ALA A 203 -23.23 8.70 -1.37
CA ALA A 203 -23.33 8.81 -2.81
C ALA A 203 -22.34 7.87 -3.53
N GLN A 204 -21.09 7.87 -3.08
CA GLN A 204 -20.06 6.97 -3.62
C GLN A 204 -20.36 5.49 -3.31
N THR A 205 -20.81 5.19 -2.08
CA THR A 205 -21.13 3.82 -1.66
C THR A 205 -22.30 3.21 -2.43
N TYR A 206 -23.36 3.99 -2.70
CA TYR A 206 -24.58 3.46 -3.29
C TYR A 206 -24.73 3.73 -4.79
N PHE A 207 -24.01 4.72 -5.33
CA PHE A 207 -24.20 5.20 -6.70
C PHE A 207 -22.90 5.50 -7.46
N SER A 208 -21.73 5.20 -6.89
CA SER A 208 -20.42 5.39 -7.56
C SER A 208 -20.14 6.80 -8.10
N LYS A 209 -20.78 7.83 -7.54
CA LYS A 209 -20.67 9.20 -8.07
C LYS A 209 -20.57 10.24 -6.96
N PRO A 210 -20.03 11.43 -7.27
CA PRO A 210 -20.01 12.55 -6.34
C PRO A 210 -21.42 12.93 -5.89
N ALA A 211 -21.60 13.34 -4.62
CA ALA A 211 -22.91 13.76 -4.12
C ALA A 211 -23.52 14.90 -4.95
N LYS A 212 -22.69 15.75 -5.54
CA LYS A 212 -23.11 16.86 -6.41
C LYS A 212 -23.91 16.41 -7.63
N GLU A 213 -23.73 15.16 -8.07
CA GLU A 213 -24.35 14.59 -9.27
C GLU A 213 -25.61 13.76 -8.97
N LEU A 214 -26.04 13.71 -7.71
CA LEU A 214 -27.26 13.00 -7.33
C LEU A 214 -28.48 13.65 -8.00
N ASN A 215 -29.27 12.83 -8.69
CA ASN A 215 -30.57 13.24 -9.22
C ASN A 215 -31.65 13.23 -8.12
N LEU A 216 -32.88 13.61 -8.46
CA LEU A 216 -34.00 13.68 -7.53
C LEU A 216 -34.26 12.36 -6.78
N THR A 217 -34.30 11.23 -7.50
CA THR A 217 -34.60 9.93 -6.88
C THR A 217 -33.49 9.45 -5.94
N GLU A 218 -32.24 9.73 -6.29
CA GLU A 218 -31.06 9.37 -5.51
C GLU A 218 -30.93 10.27 -4.29
N ALA A 219 -31.11 11.58 -4.46
CA ALA A 219 -31.13 12.55 -3.38
C ALA A 219 -32.23 12.24 -2.36
N ALA A 220 -33.42 11.86 -2.82
CA ALA A 220 -34.52 11.43 -1.95
C ALA A 220 -34.20 10.11 -1.22
N LEU A 221 -33.50 9.16 -1.87
CA LEU A 221 -33.03 7.95 -1.18
C LEU A 221 -32.05 8.33 -0.07
N ILE A 222 -30.97 9.04 -0.42
CA ILE A 222 -29.92 9.46 0.53
C ILE A 222 -30.53 10.23 1.71
N ALA A 223 -31.41 11.19 1.46
CA ALA A 223 -32.09 11.97 2.51
C ALA A 223 -32.92 11.11 3.48
N GLY A 224 -33.44 9.97 3.03
CA GLY A 224 -34.29 9.09 3.83
C GLY A 224 -33.54 8.10 4.72
N LEU A 225 -32.26 7.82 4.43
CA LEU A 225 -31.47 6.80 5.14
C LEU A 225 -31.15 7.16 6.62
N PRO A 226 -30.80 8.41 6.99
CA PRO A 226 -30.36 8.74 8.34
C PRO A 226 -31.30 8.38 9.48
N GLN A 227 -32.62 8.32 9.23
CA GLN A 227 -33.62 7.99 10.25
C GLN A 227 -33.38 6.61 10.86
N ALA A 228 -33.13 5.60 10.02
CA ALA A 228 -32.86 4.23 10.44
C ALA A 228 -31.90 3.57 9.44
N PRO A 229 -30.60 3.92 9.48
CA PRO A 229 -29.64 3.57 8.43
C PRO A 229 -29.46 2.05 8.21
N SER A 230 -29.68 1.26 9.25
CA SER A 230 -29.66 -0.20 9.17
C SER A 230 -30.93 -0.78 8.55
N GLU A 231 -32.11 -0.20 8.85
CA GLU A 231 -33.41 -0.68 8.35
C GLU A 231 -33.62 -0.27 6.89
N TYR A 232 -33.22 0.95 6.52
CA TYR A 232 -33.38 1.47 5.16
C TYR A 232 -32.17 1.24 4.26
N ASN A 233 -31.23 0.37 4.67
CA ASN A 233 -30.05 0.08 3.87
C ASN A 233 -30.48 -0.49 2.51
N PRO A 234 -30.22 0.21 1.39
CA PRO A 234 -30.76 -0.17 0.09
C PRO A 234 -30.16 -1.44 -0.50
N ILE A 235 -29.01 -1.90 0.02
CA ILE A 235 -28.37 -3.16 -0.37
C ILE A 235 -28.99 -4.34 0.43
N LEU A 236 -29.27 -4.14 1.71
CA LEU A 236 -29.77 -5.20 2.60
C LEU A 236 -31.30 -5.35 2.56
N ASP A 237 -32.03 -4.24 2.50
CA ASP A 237 -33.50 -4.20 2.34
C ASP A 237 -33.94 -3.16 1.28
N PRO A 238 -33.86 -3.53 -0.02
CA PRO A 238 -34.25 -2.66 -1.12
C PRO A 238 -35.73 -2.21 -1.05
N LYS A 239 -36.61 -3.02 -0.45
CA LYS A 239 -38.04 -2.72 -0.39
C LYS A 239 -38.32 -1.63 0.63
N ALA A 240 -37.76 -1.75 1.84
CA ALA A 240 -37.87 -0.73 2.87
C ALA A 240 -37.25 0.59 2.39
N ALA A 241 -36.07 0.53 1.76
CA ALA A 241 -35.40 1.69 1.19
C ALA A 241 -36.24 2.39 0.11
N LEU A 242 -36.86 1.63 -0.81
CA LEU A 242 -37.73 2.18 -1.86
C LEU A 242 -38.97 2.86 -1.28
N GLN A 243 -39.59 2.23 -0.27
CA GLN A 243 -40.74 2.82 0.42
C GLN A 243 -40.34 4.12 1.13
N ARG A 244 -39.20 4.12 1.84
CA ARG A 244 -38.68 5.30 2.53
C ARG A 244 -38.37 6.44 1.55
N ARG A 245 -37.70 6.16 0.44
CA ARG A 245 -37.45 7.16 -0.62
C ARG A 245 -38.75 7.76 -1.17
N ASN A 246 -39.78 6.94 -1.37
CA ASN A 246 -41.07 7.42 -1.87
C ASN A 246 -41.84 8.26 -0.83
N GLU A 247 -41.63 8.02 0.46
CA GLU A 247 -42.12 8.88 1.54
C GLU A 247 -41.43 10.27 1.51
N VAL A 248 -40.11 10.30 1.28
CA VAL A 248 -39.35 11.54 1.10
C VAL A 248 -39.90 12.33 -0.08
N LEU A 249 -40.05 11.70 -1.26
CA LEU A 249 -40.63 12.33 -2.45
C LEU A 249 -42.05 12.87 -2.18
N GLY A 250 -42.89 12.12 -1.45
CA GLY A 250 -44.23 12.56 -1.07
C GLY A 250 -44.20 13.81 -0.21
N THR A 251 -43.27 13.85 0.74
CA THR A 251 -43.07 15.00 1.63
C THR A 251 -42.50 16.21 0.87
N MET A 252 -41.67 16.00 -0.16
CA MET A 252 -41.15 17.07 -1.02
C MET A 252 -42.26 17.75 -1.85
N VAL A 253 -43.18 16.97 -2.44
CA VAL A 253 -44.30 17.54 -3.22
C VAL A 253 -45.33 18.23 -2.32
N GLU A 254 -45.60 17.69 -1.12
CA GLU A 254 -46.48 18.32 -0.12
C GLU A 254 -45.98 19.71 0.32
N GLN A 255 -44.67 19.90 0.34
CA GLN A 255 -44.02 21.16 0.71
C GLN A 255 -43.69 22.05 -0.48
N GLY A 256 -43.96 21.60 -1.72
CA GLY A 256 -43.75 22.37 -2.94
C GLY A 256 -42.30 22.47 -3.41
N TYR A 257 -41.40 21.59 -2.96
CA TYR A 257 -40.02 21.52 -3.47
C TYR A 257 -39.94 20.90 -4.87
N ILE A 258 -40.89 20.03 -5.19
CA ILE A 258 -41.07 19.42 -6.52
C ILE A 258 -42.54 19.54 -6.91
N ASP A 259 -42.83 19.47 -8.20
CA ASP A 259 -44.20 19.46 -8.69
C ASP A 259 -44.84 18.05 -8.68
N GLN A 260 -46.14 18.01 -8.94
CA GLN A 260 -46.91 16.76 -8.92
C GLN A 260 -46.46 15.78 -10.02
N GLN A 261 -46.00 16.28 -11.16
CA GLN A 261 -45.55 15.45 -12.28
C GLN A 261 -44.19 14.83 -11.96
N GLU A 262 -43.24 15.62 -11.45
CA GLU A 262 -41.95 15.15 -10.95
C GLU A 262 -42.11 14.06 -9.89
N TYR A 263 -43.04 14.23 -8.93
CA TYR A 263 -43.35 13.20 -7.94
C TYR A 263 -43.87 11.89 -8.56
N LEU A 264 -44.83 12.00 -9.49
CA LEU A 264 -45.44 10.84 -10.13
C LEU A 264 -44.42 10.06 -10.95
N ASP A 265 -43.55 10.76 -11.68
CA ASP A 265 -42.50 10.16 -12.49
C ASP A 265 -41.42 9.54 -11.60
N ALA A 266 -40.89 10.29 -10.63
CA ALA A 266 -39.83 9.83 -9.72
C ALA A 266 -40.25 8.57 -8.94
N ARG A 267 -41.49 8.51 -8.44
CA ARG A 267 -41.99 7.36 -7.66
C ARG A 267 -41.99 6.04 -8.43
N THR A 268 -42.06 6.07 -9.76
CA THR A 268 -42.07 4.85 -10.59
C THR A 268 -40.68 4.26 -10.87
N HIS A 269 -39.61 5.05 -10.67
CA HIS A 269 -38.25 4.60 -10.89
C HIS A 269 -37.82 3.58 -9.82
N GLY A 270 -36.89 2.68 -10.16
CA GLY A 270 -36.22 1.80 -9.19
C GLY A 270 -35.26 2.57 -8.27
N LEU A 271 -34.49 1.86 -7.43
CA LEU A 271 -33.48 2.51 -6.58
C LEU A 271 -32.27 3.04 -7.35
N GLY A 272 -31.99 2.50 -8.55
CA GLY A 272 -30.87 2.96 -9.39
C GLY A 272 -29.49 2.77 -8.74
N LEU A 273 -29.34 1.75 -7.88
CA LEU A 273 -28.08 1.51 -7.17
C LEU A 273 -26.99 1.10 -8.16
N GLU A 274 -25.85 1.74 -8.00
CA GLU A 274 -24.59 1.40 -8.68
C GLU A 274 -23.50 1.42 -7.61
N PRO A 275 -23.41 0.40 -6.74
CA PRO A 275 -22.44 0.38 -5.65
C PRO A 275 -21.01 0.45 -6.21
N GLY A 276 -20.21 1.37 -5.66
CA GLY A 276 -18.89 1.67 -6.20
C GLY A 276 -17.75 1.05 -5.43
N ASP A 277 -16.65 0.83 -6.14
CA ASP A 277 -15.44 0.23 -5.58
C ASP A 277 -14.38 1.27 -5.20
N LYS A 278 -14.67 2.57 -5.26
CA LYS A 278 -13.72 3.66 -4.97
C LYS A 278 -12.98 3.53 -3.63
N TYR A 279 -13.66 3.04 -2.59
CA TYR A 279 -13.07 2.83 -1.27
C TYR A 279 -12.61 1.39 -1.03
N LYS A 280 -12.75 0.52 -2.05
CA LYS A 280 -12.40 -0.90 -2.03
C LYS A 280 -11.16 -1.22 -2.85
N VAL A 281 -11.04 -0.57 -4.02
CA VAL A 281 -9.93 -0.72 -4.95
C VAL A 281 -8.68 -0.10 -4.36
N ILE A 282 -7.63 -0.89 -4.39
CA ILE A 282 -6.26 -0.48 -4.11
C ILE A 282 -5.49 -0.86 -5.37
N HIS A 283 -4.93 0.14 -6.04
CA HIS A 283 -3.94 -0.07 -7.09
C HIS A 283 -2.62 -0.43 -6.42
N ASP A 284 -1.91 -1.43 -6.94
CA ASP A 284 -0.67 -1.95 -6.34
C ASP A 284 -0.78 -2.21 -4.80
N PRO A 285 -1.47 -3.30 -4.39
CA PRO A 285 -1.69 -3.61 -2.98
C PRO A 285 -0.42 -3.73 -2.15
N PHE A 286 0.67 -4.18 -2.73
CA PHE A 286 1.93 -4.39 -2.02
C PHE A 286 2.62 -3.09 -1.69
N LEU A 287 2.69 -2.20 -2.68
CA LEU A 287 3.17 -0.86 -2.45
C LEU A 287 2.30 -0.13 -1.43
N PHE A 288 0.98 -0.30 -1.54
CA PHE A 288 0.03 0.28 -0.61
C PHE A 288 0.29 -0.19 0.83
N ASP A 289 0.56 -1.48 1.03
CA ASP A 289 0.86 -2.05 2.35
C ASP A 289 2.18 -1.53 2.93
N LEU A 290 3.25 -1.42 2.12
CA LEU A 290 4.52 -0.81 2.52
C LEU A 290 4.30 0.63 3.00
N VAL A 291 3.64 1.46 2.18
CA VAL A 291 3.37 2.86 2.51
C VAL A 291 2.47 2.97 3.74
N GLN A 292 1.47 2.10 3.85
CA GLN A 292 0.60 2.08 5.03
C GLN A 292 1.40 1.74 6.29
N GLN A 293 2.36 0.80 6.22
CA GLN A 293 3.21 0.44 7.34
C GLN A 293 4.12 1.60 7.75
N GLU A 294 4.83 2.24 6.80
CA GLU A 294 5.65 3.43 7.06
C GLU A 294 4.83 4.57 7.71
N LEU A 295 3.61 4.81 7.22
CA LEU A 295 2.69 5.78 7.82
C LEU A 295 2.32 5.41 9.26
N ILE A 296 2.07 4.13 9.52
CA ILE A 296 1.69 3.63 10.87
C ILE A 296 2.85 3.80 11.83
N ASP A 297 4.06 3.46 11.42
CA ASP A 297 5.25 3.57 12.24
C ASP A 297 5.55 5.04 12.59
N LYS A 298 5.34 5.95 11.63
CA LYS A 298 5.56 7.39 11.85
C LYS A 298 4.45 8.11 12.62
N TYR A 299 3.17 7.84 12.32
CA TYR A 299 2.03 8.64 12.83
C TYR A 299 1.09 7.89 13.78
N GLY A 300 1.24 6.56 13.88
CA GLY A 300 0.39 5.68 14.67
C GLY A 300 -0.93 5.31 13.96
N ILE A 301 -1.37 4.08 14.20
CA ILE A 301 -2.51 3.44 13.51
C ILE A 301 -3.81 4.27 13.51
N ASN A 302 -4.11 4.97 14.61
CA ASN A 302 -5.34 5.76 14.72
C ASN A 302 -5.31 7.01 13.82
N THR A 303 -4.16 7.69 13.76
CA THR A 303 -3.94 8.84 12.88
C THR A 303 -4.03 8.40 11.42
N VAL A 304 -3.41 7.27 11.09
CA VAL A 304 -3.39 6.77 9.72
C VAL A 304 -4.78 6.33 9.26
N ARG A 305 -5.53 5.58 10.06
CA ARG A 305 -6.85 5.06 9.65
C ARG A 305 -7.97 6.11 9.69
N LYS A 306 -7.93 7.05 10.64
CA LYS A 306 -9.05 7.99 10.90
C LYS A 306 -8.66 9.46 10.79
N GLY A 307 -7.38 9.77 10.61
CA GLY A 307 -6.88 11.15 10.60
C GLY A 307 -7.11 11.89 9.29
N GLY A 308 -7.56 11.25 8.21
CA GLY A 308 -7.85 11.93 6.95
C GLY A 308 -6.62 12.43 6.22
N LEU A 309 -5.52 11.70 6.35
CA LEU A 309 -4.25 12.03 5.72
C LEU A 309 -4.37 11.92 4.20
N LYS A 310 -3.63 12.76 3.49
CA LYS A 310 -3.27 12.50 2.10
C LYS A 310 -1.77 12.24 2.06
N ALA A 311 -1.39 10.98 1.94
CA ALA A 311 -0.01 10.58 1.78
C ALA A 311 0.32 10.53 0.29
N TYR A 312 1.41 11.18 -0.09
CA TYR A 312 1.96 11.13 -1.44
C TYR A 312 3.23 10.29 -1.39
N THR A 313 3.31 9.32 -2.28
CA THR A 313 4.46 8.42 -2.33
C THR A 313 5.59 9.04 -3.15
N THR A 314 6.73 8.36 -3.15
CA THR A 314 7.85 8.59 -4.08
C THR A 314 7.71 7.79 -5.38
N ILE A 315 6.74 6.89 -5.45
CA ILE A 315 6.58 5.96 -6.57
C ILE A 315 6.06 6.66 -7.80
N ASP A 316 6.85 6.59 -8.86
CA ASP A 316 6.50 7.11 -10.17
C ASP A 316 5.72 6.04 -10.94
N PRO A 317 4.45 6.29 -11.31
CA PRO A 317 3.66 5.31 -12.06
C PRO A 317 4.28 4.88 -13.39
N ALA A 318 5.04 5.75 -14.06
CA ALA A 318 5.72 5.41 -15.30
C ALA A 318 6.87 4.43 -15.03
N ARG A 319 7.72 4.72 -14.04
CA ARG A 319 8.81 3.83 -13.62
C ARG A 319 8.27 2.49 -13.09
N GLN A 320 7.18 2.50 -12.33
CA GLN A 320 6.54 1.28 -11.86
C GLN A 320 6.05 0.42 -13.02
N ALA A 321 5.38 1.02 -14.01
CA ALA A 321 4.90 0.30 -15.19
C ALA A 321 6.05 -0.26 -16.05
N GLU A 322 7.14 0.48 -16.19
CA GLU A 322 8.36 0.01 -16.86
C GLU A 322 9.01 -1.17 -16.12
N ALA A 323 9.04 -1.13 -14.79
CA ALA A 323 9.56 -2.23 -13.97
C ALA A 323 8.70 -3.49 -14.11
N GLU A 324 7.37 -3.34 -14.09
CA GLU A 324 6.44 -4.45 -14.33
C GLU A 324 6.59 -5.04 -15.74
N SER A 325 6.73 -4.19 -16.76
CA SER A 325 6.96 -4.62 -18.15
C SER A 325 8.31 -5.33 -18.29
N ALA A 326 9.38 -4.81 -17.68
CA ALA A 326 10.69 -5.44 -17.72
C ALA A 326 10.67 -6.86 -17.13
N ILE A 327 9.98 -7.07 -16.00
CA ILE A 327 9.79 -8.42 -15.43
C ILE A 327 8.98 -9.30 -16.40
N ALA A 328 7.86 -8.79 -16.90
CA ALA A 328 6.93 -9.56 -17.72
C ALA A 328 7.52 -9.98 -19.07
N GLU A 329 8.37 -9.13 -19.66
CA GLU A 329 8.90 -9.32 -21.02
C GLU A 329 10.29 -9.99 -21.03
N SER A 330 11.06 -9.85 -19.95
CA SER A 330 12.48 -10.25 -19.93
C SER A 330 12.78 -11.43 -19.00
N CYS A 331 11.86 -11.79 -18.09
CA CYS A 331 12.02 -13.00 -17.30
C CYS A 331 11.62 -14.25 -18.10
N TYR A 332 12.51 -14.73 -18.96
CA TYR A 332 12.26 -15.90 -19.82
C TYR A 332 12.12 -17.23 -19.06
N VAL A 333 12.56 -17.28 -17.80
CA VAL A 333 12.39 -18.44 -16.90
C VAL A 333 11.16 -18.35 -16.02
N CYS A 334 10.49 -17.19 -15.94
CA CYS A 334 9.31 -17.02 -15.10
C CYS A 334 8.08 -17.61 -15.79
N TYR A 335 7.32 -18.43 -15.06
CA TYR A 335 6.04 -18.96 -15.54
C TYR A 335 5.09 -19.25 -14.36
N PRO A 336 3.77 -19.17 -14.57
CA PRO A 336 2.79 -19.39 -13.51
C PRO A 336 2.79 -20.85 -13.01
N GLY A 337 2.32 -21.07 -11.78
CA GLY A 337 2.12 -22.42 -11.22
C GLY A 337 3.34 -23.03 -10.52
N GLY A 338 4.19 -22.21 -9.90
CA GLY A 338 5.32 -22.67 -9.07
C GLY A 338 6.70 -22.58 -9.74
N GLY A 339 6.81 -21.92 -10.89
CA GLY A 339 8.09 -21.57 -11.51
C GLY A 339 8.83 -20.44 -10.78
N PRO A 340 10.01 -20.05 -11.30
CA PRO A 340 10.73 -18.87 -10.83
C PRO A 340 9.86 -17.61 -10.83
N ALA A 341 10.07 -16.75 -9.84
CA ALA A 341 9.52 -15.42 -9.76
C ALA A 341 10.66 -14.39 -9.73
N ALA A 342 10.33 -13.14 -10.02
CA ALA A 342 11.25 -12.03 -9.98
C ALA A 342 10.77 -10.92 -9.04
N GLY A 343 11.74 -10.21 -8.46
CA GLY A 343 11.54 -8.98 -7.70
C GLY A 343 12.50 -7.91 -8.21
N LEU A 344 12.00 -6.68 -8.38
CA LEU A 344 12.77 -5.53 -8.81
C LEU A 344 12.49 -4.35 -7.87
N ALA A 345 13.55 -3.79 -7.29
CA ALA A 345 13.48 -2.55 -6.53
C ALA A 345 14.40 -1.51 -7.16
N SER A 346 13.95 -0.26 -7.24
CA SER A 346 14.75 0.86 -7.74
C SER A 346 14.62 2.08 -6.82
N VAL A 347 15.77 2.67 -6.50
CA VAL A 347 15.91 3.77 -5.54
C VAL A 347 16.68 4.92 -6.20
N ASP A 348 16.27 6.17 -5.93
CA ASP A 348 17.06 7.36 -6.23
C ASP A 348 18.21 7.50 -5.21
N PRO A 349 19.48 7.38 -5.64
CA PRO A 349 20.63 7.44 -4.74
C PRO A 349 20.78 8.73 -3.95
N LYS A 350 20.28 9.84 -4.51
CA LYS A 350 20.45 11.16 -3.91
C LYS A 350 19.49 11.43 -2.76
N THR A 351 18.39 10.70 -2.71
CA THR A 351 17.30 10.97 -1.78
C THR A 351 16.85 9.76 -0.98
N GLY A 352 17.18 8.53 -1.39
CA GLY A 352 16.59 7.31 -0.85
C GLY A 352 15.15 7.09 -1.31
N ALA A 353 14.64 7.87 -2.28
CA ALA A 353 13.28 7.71 -2.75
C ALA A 353 13.11 6.37 -3.48
N ILE A 354 12.18 5.53 -3.03
CA ILE A 354 11.80 4.30 -3.75
C ILE A 354 10.95 4.73 -4.95
N VAL A 355 11.46 4.54 -6.17
CA VAL A 355 10.78 5.00 -7.39
C VAL A 355 10.00 3.89 -8.10
N ALA A 356 10.41 2.64 -7.93
CA ALA A 356 9.70 1.46 -8.42
C ALA A 356 9.95 0.25 -7.52
N LEU A 357 8.92 -0.58 -7.35
CA LEU A 357 8.93 -1.79 -6.53
C LEU A 357 8.03 -2.84 -7.17
N ALA A 358 8.57 -3.58 -8.15
CA ALA A 358 7.82 -4.52 -8.98
C ALA A 358 8.12 -5.97 -8.60
N SER A 359 7.16 -6.85 -8.88
CA SER A 359 7.31 -8.29 -8.67
C SER A 359 6.54 -9.05 -9.74
N THR A 360 6.93 -10.30 -10.00
CA THR A 360 6.10 -11.19 -10.81
C THR A 360 4.71 -11.28 -10.20
N LYS A 361 3.70 -10.98 -11.02
CA LYS A 361 2.29 -11.07 -10.62
C LYS A 361 1.92 -12.53 -10.42
N GLY A 362 1.28 -12.82 -9.29
CA GLY A 362 0.73 -14.15 -9.00
C GLY A 362 -0.58 -14.40 -9.74
N GLU A 363 -1.22 -15.54 -9.46
CA GLU A 363 -2.61 -15.74 -9.90
C GLU A 363 -3.53 -14.76 -9.13
N PRO A 364 -4.56 -14.20 -9.77
CA PRO A 364 -5.49 -13.26 -9.12
C PRO A 364 -6.10 -13.85 -7.83
N GLY A 365 -5.83 -13.20 -6.70
CA GLY A 365 -6.29 -13.64 -5.37
C GLY A 365 -5.25 -14.41 -4.54
N GLU A 366 -4.09 -14.75 -5.13
CA GLU A 366 -2.93 -15.35 -4.45
C GLU A 366 -1.78 -14.34 -4.22
N GLU A 367 -1.92 -13.12 -4.75
CA GLU A 367 -0.98 -12.01 -4.61
C GLU A 367 -0.93 -11.49 -3.15
N GLN A 368 -0.19 -12.21 -2.28
CA GLN A 368 0.03 -11.85 -0.88
C GLN A 368 1.49 -11.54 -0.52
N PHE A 369 2.40 -11.58 -1.50
CA PHE A 369 3.83 -11.42 -1.26
C PHE A 369 4.54 -10.68 -2.41
N ASN A 370 5.26 -9.61 -2.08
CA ASN A 370 6.08 -8.85 -3.02
C ASN A 370 7.56 -9.22 -2.85
N TYR A 371 8.12 -9.81 -3.91
CA TYR A 371 9.49 -10.31 -3.92
C TYR A 371 10.54 -9.21 -3.88
N ALA A 372 10.19 -7.95 -4.16
CA ALA A 372 11.15 -6.85 -4.15
C ALA A 372 11.48 -6.33 -2.75
N TRP A 373 10.56 -6.43 -1.78
CA TRP A 373 10.79 -5.94 -0.41
C TRP A 373 10.54 -6.96 0.70
N GLN A 374 9.91 -8.11 0.41
CA GLN A 374 9.59 -9.12 1.44
C GLN A 374 10.43 -10.40 1.31
N ALA A 375 10.98 -10.70 0.13
CA ALA A 375 11.79 -11.90 -0.09
C ALA A 375 13.23 -11.69 0.37
N HIS A 376 13.56 -12.22 1.54
CA HIS A 376 14.96 -12.44 1.92
C HIS A 376 15.51 -13.65 1.17
N ARG A 377 16.55 -13.42 0.36
CA ARG A 377 17.16 -14.40 -0.54
C ARG A 377 18.67 -14.31 -0.49
N GLN A 378 19.35 -15.42 -0.77
CA GLN A 378 20.81 -15.42 -0.76
C GLN A 378 21.32 -14.58 -1.94
N PRO A 379 22.05 -13.48 -1.71
CA PRO A 379 22.49 -12.56 -2.77
C PRO A 379 23.58 -13.15 -3.67
N GLY A 380 24.19 -14.27 -3.25
CA GLY A 380 25.34 -14.86 -3.91
C GLY A 380 26.48 -13.85 -4.07
N SER A 381 27.21 -13.98 -5.19
CA SER A 381 28.35 -13.10 -5.52
C SER A 381 28.06 -11.59 -5.58
N SER A 382 26.80 -11.13 -5.55
CA SER A 382 26.50 -9.70 -5.46
C SER A 382 26.88 -9.11 -4.08
N PHE A 383 27.05 -9.95 -3.04
CA PHE A 383 27.50 -9.52 -1.72
C PHE A 383 29.00 -9.16 -1.66
N LYS A 384 29.80 -9.66 -2.61
CA LYS A 384 31.24 -9.37 -2.71
C LYS A 384 31.55 -7.88 -2.81
N THR A 385 30.60 -7.08 -3.29
CA THR A 385 30.72 -5.62 -3.33
C THR A 385 31.00 -5.02 -1.96
N TYR A 386 30.44 -5.58 -0.88
CA TYR A 386 30.72 -5.11 0.49
C TYR A 386 32.14 -5.47 0.95
N VAL A 387 32.64 -6.65 0.55
CA VAL A 387 34.02 -7.07 0.82
C VAL A 387 35.00 -6.14 0.08
N LEU A 388 34.75 -5.89 -1.21
CA LEU A 388 35.54 -4.97 -2.02
C LEU A 388 35.53 -3.55 -1.44
N THR A 389 34.34 -3.06 -1.06
CA THR A 389 34.18 -1.74 -0.46
C THR A 389 34.95 -1.64 0.85
N THR A 390 34.91 -2.68 1.68
CA THR A 390 35.68 -2.75 2.93
C THR A 390 37.18 -2.70 2.66
N ALA A 391 37.67 -3.43 1.65
CA ALA A 391 39.08 -3.42 1.27
C ALA A 391 39.55 -2.01 0.83
N ILE A 392 38.81 -1.34 -0.05
CA ILE A 392 39.11 0.04 -0.47
C ILE A 392 39.04 1.01 0.72
N LYS A 393 38.08 0.82 1.62
CA LYS A 393 37.93 1.64 2.83
C LYS A 393 39.14 1.48 3.77
N GLN A 394 39.75 0.29 3.80
CA GLN A 394 40.98 -0.01 4.55
C GLN A 394 42.28 0.38 3.81
N GLY A 395 42.20 0.96 2.60
CA GLY A 395 43.36 1.44 1.85
C GLY A 395 44.06 0.37 1.01
N ILE A 396 43.38 -0.74 0.71
CA ILE A 396 43.91 -1.82 -0.12
C ILE A 396 43.78 -1.44 -1.59
N ASP A 397 44.89 -1.48 -2.33
CA ASP A 397 44.90 -1.24 -3.78
C ASP A 397 44.47 -2.52 -4.54
N PRO A 398 43.34 -2.47 -5.28
CA PRO A 398 42.80 -3.62 -5.98
C PRO A 398 43.64 -4.04 -7.20
N TYR A 399 44.45 -3.14 -7.75
CA TYR A 399 45.25 -3.40 -8.95
C TYR A 399 46.64 -3.97 -8.62
N THR A 400 47.11 -3.77 -7.39
CA THR A 400 48.45 -4.20 -6.95
C THR A 400 48.43 -5.24 -5.83
N THR A 401 47.25 -5.60 -5.33
CA THR A 401 47.06 -6.72 -4.39
C THR A 401 46.67 -7.98 -5.16
N TYR A 402 47.46 -9.05 -5.00
CA TYR A 402 47.29 -10.31 -5.73
C TYR A 402 46.97 -11.46 -4.79
N TYR A 403 46.09 -12.35 -5.24
CA TYR A 403 45.68 -13.57 -4.54
C TYR A 403 45.78 -14.78 -5.47
N ASN A 404 45.85 -15.98 -4.89
CA ASN A 404 45.71 -17.22 -5.66
C ASN A 404 44.22 -17.58 -5.78
N GLY A 405 43.68 -17.55 -6.99
CA GLY A 405 42.30 -17.90 -7.31
C GLY A 405 42.07 -19.38 -7.64
N THR A 406 43.07 -20.24 -7.53
CA THR A 406 42.94 -21.68 -7.83
C THR A 406 41.89 -22.34 -6.94
N SER A 407 40.95 -23.03 -7.58
CA SER A 407 39.82 -23.72 -6.94
C SER A 407 39.88 -25.23 -7.17
N PRO A 408 39.47 -26.08 -6.20
CA PRO A 408 39.01 -25.71 -4.85
C PRO A 408 40.16 -25.24 -3.95
N MET A 409 39.84 -24.41 -2.96
CA MET A 409 40.78 -24.00 -1.91
C MET A 409 40.19 -24.24 -0.52
N THR A 410 40.98 -24.85 0.36
CA THR A 410 40.63 -24.98 1.78
C THR A 410 41.30 -23.87 2.57
N LEU A 411 40.48 -23.07 3.26
CA LEU A 411 40.88 -21.96 4.13
C LEU A 411 40.67 -22.33 5.59
N GLU A 412 41.57 -21.89 6.46
CA GLU A 412 41.41 -22.02 7.91
C GLU A 412 40.66 -20.80 8.45
N ILE A 413 39.51 -21.03 9.06
CA ILE A 413 38.67 -20.00 9.66
C ILE A 413 39.07 -19.81 11.13
N PRO A 414 39.47 -18.59 11.54
CA PRO A 414 39.78 -18.31 12.94
C PRO A 414 38.63 -18.72 13.87
N GLY A 415 38.85 -19.74 14.71
CA GLY A 415 37.84 -20.25 15.63
C GLY A 415 36.73 -21.11 15.01
N GLY A 416 36.73 -21.32 13.68
CA GLY A 416 35.66 -21.99 12.93
C GLY A 416 36.04 -23.31 12.22
N GLY A 417 37.33 -23.68 12.22
CA GLY A 417 37.82 -24.88 11.53
C GLY A 417 38.16 -24.61 10.06
N SER A 418 38.16 -25.64 9.21
CA SER A 418 38.51 -25.51 7.78
C SER A 418 37.27 -25.36 6.90
N TRP A 419 37.31 -24.46 5.92
CA TRP A 419 36.25 -24.23 4.93
C TRP A 419 36.80 -24.44 3.51
N THR A 420 36.16 -25.30 2.71
CA THR A 420 36.53 -25.50 1.30
C THR A 420 35.63 -24.65 0.40
N VAL A 421 36.24 -23.77 -0.37
CA VAL A 421 35.60 -22.84 -1.29
C VAL A 421 35.82 -23.30 -2.72
N ASN A 422 34.78 -23.21 -3.54
CA ASN A 422 34.81 -23.48 -4.97
C ASN A 422 34.47 -22.20 -5.75
N ASN A 423 35.08 -22.00 -6.91
CA ASN A 423 34.63 -21.01 -7.88
C ASN A 423 33.50 -21.57 -8.74
N ASP A 424 32.49 -20.74 -9.01
CA ASP A 424 31.44 -21.06 -9.98
C ASP A 424 31.87 -20.74 -11.42
N GLU A 425 32.76 -19.74 -11.58
CA GLU A 425 33.31 -19.30 -12.86
C GLU A 425 34.64 -20.01 -13.19
N PRO A 426 34.95 -20.24 -14.48
CA PRO A 426 36.26 -20.69 -14.91
C PRO A 426 37.34 -19.69 -14.48
N GLY A 427 38.37 -20.16 -13.79
CA GLY A 427 39.45 -19.31 -13.34
C GLY A 427 40.39 -20.00 -12.35
N GLY A 428 41.60 -19.47 -12.21
CA GLY A 428 42.62 -19.99 -11.32
C GLY A 428 43.93 -19.23 -11.45
N GLY A 429 44.92 -19.61 -10.64
CA GLY A 429 46.23 -18.97 -10.63
C GLY A 429 46.25 -17.63 -9.88
N VAL A 430 47.41 -16.98 -9.91
CA VAL A 430 47.62 -15.69 -9.22
C VAL A 430 47.07 -14.55 -10.07
N MET A 431 46.18 -13.74 -9.49
CA MET A 431 45.51 -12.62 -10.17
C MET A 431 45.34 -11.42 -9.25
N ALA A 432 45.16 -10.24 -9.85
CA ALA A 432 44.86 -9.02 -9.11
C ALA A 432 43.42 -9.04 -8.57
N LEU A 433 43.16 -8.33 -7.46
CA LEU A 433 41.82 -8.19 -6.90
C LEU A 433 40.83 -7.53 -7.89
N SER A 434 41.31 -6.65 -8.77
CA SER A 434 40.49 -6.07 -9.85
C SER A 434 39.97 -7.14 -10.81
N GLU A 435 40.82 -8.06 -11.25
CA GLU A 435 40.46 -9.17 -12.14
C GLU A 435 39.53 -10.16 -11.44
N ALA A 436 39.81 -10.47 -10.17
CA ALA A 436 38.93 -11.30 -9.35
C ALA A 436 37.55 -10.67 -9.15
N THR A 437 37.44 -9.34 -9.11
CA THR A 437 36.17 -8.62 -9.07
C THR A 437 35.37 -8.82 -10.37
N TRP A 438 36.02 -8.61 -11.53
CA TRP A 438 35.36 -8.73 -12.84
C TRP A 438 34.91 -10.15 -13.16
N ASN A 439 35.75 -11.14 -12.84
CA ASN A 439 35.47 -12.56 -13.04
C ASN A 439 34.76 -13.20 -11.84
N SER A 440 34.44 -12.43 -10.80
CA SER A 440 33.70 -12.88 -9.62
C SER A 440 34.29 -14.12 -8.92
N ILE A 441 35.61 -14.17 -8.71
CA ILE A 441 36.32 -15.35 -8.20
C ILE A 441 36.08 -15.57 -6.70
N ASN A 442 35.33 -16.62 -6.33
CA ASN A 442 34.94 -16.94 -4.94
C ASN A 442 36.15 -17.11 -4.01
N VAL A 443 37.16 -17.87 -4.43
CA VAL A 443 38.34 -18.19 -3.62
C VAL A 443 39.13 -16.94 -3.24
N VAL A 444 39.23 -15.94 -4.14
CA VAL A 444 39.91 -14.67 -3.84
C VAL A 444 39.12 -13.85 -2.82
N PHE A 445 37.80 -13.75 -2.99
CA PHE A 445 36.96 -13.00 -2.06
C PHE A 445 36.87 -13.65 -0.66
N ALA A 446 36.92 -14.98 -0.58
CA ALA A 446 37.00 -15.67 0.69
C ALA A 446 38.33 -15.40 1.44
N GLN A 447 39.45 -15.31 0.70
CA GLN A 447 40.74 -14.90 1.27
C GLN A 447 40.73 -13.43 1.70
N LEU A 448 40.23 -12.54 0.84
CA LEU A 448 40.14 -11.11 1.12
C LEU A 448 39.29 -10.83 2.35
N ASP A 449 38.15 -11.50 2.51
CA ASP A 449 37.28 -11.35 3.67
C ASP A 449 37.99 -11.71 4.98
N LEU A 450 38.81 -12.76 4.99
CA LEU A 450 39.64 -13.11 6.15
C LEU A 450 40.71 -12.04 6.44
N ASP A 451 41.28 -11.43 5.40
CA ASP A 451 42.27 -10.36 5.56
C ASP A 451 41.64 -9.06 6.09
N VAL A 452 40.45 -8.66 5.58
CA VAL A 452 39.75 -7.43 5.99
C VAL A 452 38.86 -7.62 7.21
N THR A 453 38.64 -8.86 7.62
CA THR A 453 37.75 -9.38 8.67
C THR A 453 36.25 -9.39 8.32
N PRO A 454 35.52 -10.50 8.58
CA PRO A 454 34.07 -10.60 8.36
C PRO A 454 33.27 -9.55 9.13
N GLU A 455 33.74 -9.15 10.32
CA GLU A 455 33.10 -8.13 11.15
C GLU A 455 33.14 -6.75 10.47
N ALA A 456 34.26 -6.39 9.84
CA ALA A 456 34.37 -5.11 9.11
C ALA A 456 33.51 -5.10 7.84
N VAL A 457 33.36 -6.25 7.18
CA VAL A 457 32.45 -6.41 6.04
C VAL A 457 31.00 -6.25 6.49
N THR A 458 30.64 -6.87 7.61
CA THR A 458 29.31 -6.73 8.23
C THR A 458 29.02 -5.27 8.58
N GLU A 459 29.97 -4.58 9.23
CA GLU A 459 29.83 -3.16 9.56
C GLU A 459 29.65 -2.29 8.31
N THR A 460 30.42 -2.56 7.26
CA THR A 460 30.31 -1.83 5.99
C THR A 460 28.98 -2.08 5.30
N ALA A 461 28.49 -3.32 5.26
CA ALA A 461 27.18 -3.66 4.70
C ALA A 461 26.03 -2.94 5.43
N HIS A 462 26.06 -2.93 6.77
CA HIS A 462 25.06 -2.19 7.57
C HIS A 462 25.14 -0.68 7.37
N GLN A 463 26.35 -0.09 7.32
CA GLN A 463 26.51 1.33 7.03
C GLN A 463 26.00 1.72 5.64
N MET A 464 26.01 0.78 4.69
CA MET A 464 25.49 0.99 3.35
C MET A 464 23.97 0.81 3.26
N GLY A 465 23.29 0.20 4.23
CA GLY A 465 21.82 0.03 4.21
C GLY A 465 21.30 -1.41 4.28
N ILE A 466 22.16 -2.43 4.46
CA ILE A 466 21.68 -3.80 4.72
C ILE A 466 21.09 -3.88 6.14
N GLU A 467 19.82 -4.27 6.25
CA GLU A 467 19.12 -4.43 7.54
C GLU A 467 19.11 -5.88 8.03
N ALA A 468 19.17 -6.84 7.11
CA ALA A 468 19.20 -8.27 7.40
C ALA A 468 20.28 -8.62 8.43
N ASN A 469 19.97 -9.57 9.32
CA ASN A 469 20.89 -9.94 10.38
C ASN A 469 22.07 -10.76 9.84
N LEU A 470 23.26 -10.15 9.77
CA LEU A 470 24.51 -10.78 9.39
C LEU A 470 25.20 -11.42 10.61
N GLN A 471 25.88 -12.54 10.40
CA GLN A 471 26.55 -13.32 11.45
C GLN A 471 28.06 -13.08 11.51
N SER A 472 28.60 -12.26 10.61
CA SER A 472 30.03 -12.02 10.45
C SER A 472 30.79 -13.33 10.21
N LEU A 473 30.29 -14.14 9.28
CA LEU A 473 30.93 -15.40 8.88
C LEU A 473 31.54 -15.29 7.47
N PRO A 474 32.71 -15.89 7.20
CA PRO A 474 33.33 -15.81 5.88
C PRO A 474 32.50 -16.31 4.71
N ALA A 475 31.54 -17.21 4.96
CA ALA A 475 30.59 -17.66 3.94
C ALA A 475 29.66 -16.53 3.44
N GLU A 476 29.38 -15.52 4.28
CA GLU A 476 28.54 -14.38 3.92
C GLU A 476 29.22 -13.51 2.86
N ALA A 477 30.56 -13.43 2.87
CA ALA A 477 31.36 -12.68 1.90
C ALA A 477 31.12 -13.08 0.44
N ILE A 478 30.72 -14.34 0.22
CA ILE A 478 30.36 -14.87 -1.10
C ILE A 478 28.84 -15.08 -1.27
N GLY A 479 28.03 -14.54 -0.34
CA GLY A 479 26.58 -14.51 -0.40
C GLY A 479 25.86 -15.66 0.31
N GLY A 480 26.56 -16.47 1.09
CA GLY A 480 26.01 -17.58 1.89
C GLY A 480 25.29 -17.13 3.17
N LEU A 481 24.40 -16.13 3.06
CA LEU A 481 23.66 -15.58 4.19
C LEU A 481 22.62 -16.58 4.72
N ALA A 482 22.40 -16.56 6.04
CA ALA A 482 21.43 -17.44 6.70
C ALA A 482 19.97 -16.98 6.48
N GLU A 483 19.71 -15.68 6.59
CA GLU A 483 18.38 -15.09 6.34
C GLU A 483 18.25 -14.64 4.87
N GLY A 484 19.32 -14.08 4.31
CA GLY A 484 19.31 -13.44 2.98
C GLY A 484 18.89 -11.98 3.06
N VAL A 485 18.88 -11.31 1.90
CA VAL A 485 18.53 -9.89 1.74
C VAL A 485 17.44 -9.74 0.71
N THR A 486 16.73 -8.62 0.78
CA THR A 486 15.71 -8.24 -0.20
C THR A 486 16.32 -7.46 -1.37
N PRO A 487 15.67 -7.44 -2.54
CA PRO A 487 16.05 -6.52 -3.62
C PRO A 487 16.06 -5.05 -3.19
N LEU A 488 15.14 -4.61 -2.34
CA LEU A 488 15.13 -3.25 -1.82
C LEU A 488 16.40 -2.93 -1.02
N GLU A 489 16.81 -3.79 -0.08
CA GLU A 489 18.06 -3.61 0.68
C GLU A 489 19.29 -3.56 -0.25
N MET A 490 19.34 -4.42 -1.27
CA MET A 490 20.46 -4.44 -2.21
C MET A 490 20.49 -3.19 -3.11
N ALA A 491 19.33 -2.72 -3.58
CA ALA A 491 19.22 -1.51 -4.37
C ALA A 491 19.63 -0.29 -3.54
N ASP A 492 19.14 -0.19 -2.30
CA ASP A 492 19.49 0.86 -1.35
C ASP A 492 20.99 0.87 -1.05
N ALA A 493 21.56 -0.29 -0.77
CA ALA A 493 22.98 -0.39 -0.43
C ALA A 493 23.91 0.03 -1.58
N TYR A 494 23.58 -0.35 -2.82
CA TYR A 494 24.34 0.07 -3.99
C TYR A 494 24.12 1.56 -4.31
N ALA A 495 23.02 2.16 -3.86
CA ALA A 495 22.76 3.58 -4.00
C ALA A 495 23.80 4.42 -3.27
N THR A 496 24.37 3.92 -2.16
CA THR A 496 25.52 4.55 -1.48
C THR A 496 26.70 4.78 -2.43
N LEU A 497 27.02 3.82 -3.30
CA LEU A 497 28.11 3.95 -4.27
C LEU A 497 27.74 4.91 -5.40
N ALA A 498 26.51 4.80 -5.92
CA ALA A 498 25.97 5.68 -6.94
C ALA A 498 25.95 7.16 -6.51
N ASN A 499 25.80 7.41 -5.20
CA ASN A 499 25.78 8.74 -4.59
C ASN A 499 27.13 9.16 -3.98
N GLY A 500 28.26 8.64 -4.48
CA GLY A 500 29.59 9.09 -4.08
C GLY A 500 29.93 8.82 -2.61
N GLY A 501 29.36 7.76 -2.03
CA GLY A 501 29.64 7.30 -0.68
C GLY A 501 28.71 7.81 0.41
N ILE A 502 27.56 8.39 0.05
CA ILE A 502 26.53 8.85 0.99
C ILE A 502 25.33 7.93 0.90
N HIS A 503 24.93 7.34 2.02
CA HIS A 503 23.72 6.55 2.16
C HIS A 503 22.53 7.42 2.59
N HIS A 504 21.34 7.10 2.09
CA HIS A 504 20.07 7.68 2.53
C HIS A 504 19.08 6.56 2.76
N ASP A 505 18.44 6.51 3.93
CA ASP A 505 17.42 5.50 4.23
C ASP A 505 16.31 5.49 3.16
N PRO A 506 15.90 4.31 2.67
CA PRO A 506 14.91 4.23 1.62
C PRO A 506 13.52 4.60 2.17
N THR A 507 12.73 5.38 1.41
CA THR A 507 11.34 5.69 1.78
C THR A 507 10.40 5.65 0.58
N ALA A 508 9.19 5.13 0.80
CA ALA A 508 8.11 5.18 -0.16
C ALA A 508 7.25 6.45 -0.03
N ILE A 509 7.50 7.34 0.94
CA ILE A 509 6.66 8.51 1.23
C ILE A 509 7.42 9.80 0.95
N SER A 510 6.88 10.66 0.08
CA SER A 510 7.46 12.00 -0.15
C SER A 510 6.89 13.05 0.80
N ARG A 511 5.57 13.01 1.07
CA ARG A 511 4.91 13.98 1.95
C ARG A 511 3.54 13.52 2.43
N VAL A 512 3.08 14.09 3.54
CA VAL A 512 1.76 13.86 4.12
C VAL A 512 1.05 15.18 4.39
N GLU A 513 -0.14 15.36 3.82
CA GLU A 513 -1.04 16.47 4.14
C GLU A 513 -2.06 16.05 5.20
N PHE A 514 -2.18 16.87 6.24
CA PHE A 514 -3.18 16.73 7.30
C PHE A 514 -4.44 17.54 6.98
N PRO A 515 -5.62 17.17 7.54
CA PRO A 515 -6.87 17.90 7.28
C PRO A 515 -6.88 19.37 7.71
N ASP A 516 -5.99 19.76 8.63
CA ASP A 516 -5.84 21.14 9.11
C ASP A 516 -4.97 22.01 8.18
N GLY A 517 -4.43 21.43 7.10
CA GLY A 517 -3.56 22.09 6.14
C GLY A 517 -2.07 22.01 6.49
N LYS A 518 -1.70 21.36 7.59
CA LYS A 518 -0.29 21.06 7.86
C LYS A 518 0.23 20.08 6.80
N VAL A 519 1.44 20.33 6.30
CA VAL A 519 2.17 19.42 5.41
C VAL A 519 3.44 18.98 6.12
N ASP A 520 3.67 17.68 6.13
CA ASP A 520 4.93 17.06 6.57
C ASP A 520 5.65 16.54 5.32
N ASN A 521 6.76 17.17 4.94
CA ASN A 521 7.60 16.68 3.84
C ASN A 521 8.61 15.72 4.45
N ILE A 522 8.67 14.51 3.91
CA ILE A 522 9.65 13.52 4.33
C ILE A 522 10.95 13.90 3.65
N ASP A 523 11.96 14.20 4.46
CA ASP A 523 13.28 14.61 4.03
C ASP A 523 14.28 13.72 4.76
N ASN A 524 15.07 12.97 3.99
CA ASN A 524 16.12 12.09 4.50
C ASN A 524 17.42 12.86 4.83
N GLY A 525 17.41 14.20 4.71
CA GLY A 525 18.50 15.06 5.12
C GLY A 525 19.69 14.99 4.19
N GLU A 526 20.90 15.16 4.74
CA GLU A 526 22.16 15.10 3.98
C GLU A 526 22.70 13.67 3.79
N GLY A 527 22.03 12.67 4.38
CA GLY A 527 22.46 11.28 4.42
C GLY A 527 23.68 11.04 5.33
N ASP A 528 24.06 9.77 5.43
CA ASP A 528 25.20 9.32 6.22
C ASP A 528 26.39 8.99 5.33
N ARG A 529 27.55 9.59 5.62
CA ARG A 529 28.77 9.35 4.84
C ARG A 529 29.42 8.03 5.24
N VAL A 530 29.39 7.07 4.34
CA VAL A 530 30.00 5.74 4.47
C VAL A 530 31.41 5.72 3.89
N LEU A 531 31.60 6.37 2.74
CA LEU A 531 32.85 6.40 1.99
C LEU A 531 33.24 7.85 1.66
N THR A 532 34.54 8.09 1.50
CA THR A 532 35.00 9.31 0.83
C THR A 532 34.62 9.25 -0.67
N PRO A 533 34.46 10.39 -1.36
CA PRO A 533 34.18 10.40 -2.79
C PRO A 533 35.20 9.61 -3.62
N GLY A 534 36.49 9.68 -3.23
CA GLY A 534 37.56 8.91 -3.85
C GLY A 534 37.38 7.40 -3.71
N GLN A 535 37.02 6.92 -2.52
CA GLN A 535 36.80 5.49 -2.27
C GLN A 535 35.57 4.97 -3.03
N ALA A 536 34.45 5.71 -3.00
CA ALA A 536 33.25 5.35 -3.74
C ALA A 536 33.51 5.30 -5.25
N TRP A 537 34.24 6.29 -5.77
CA TRP A 537 34.67 6.32 -7.17
C TRP A 537 35.46 5.07 -7.56
N GLU A 538 36.44 4.67 -6.74
CA GLU A 538 37.29 3.51 -7.02
C GLU A 538 36.48 2.20 -7.09
N VAL A 539 35.57 1.99 -6.13
CA VAL A 539 34.67 0.82 -6.14
C VAL A 539 33.78 0.86 -7.39
N THR A 540 33.19 2.01 -7.72
CA THR A 540 32.34 2.18 -8.91
C THR A 540 33.11 1.84 -10.20
N ARG A 541 34.36 2.30 -10.36
CA ARG A 541 35.20 1.99 -11.53
C ARG A 541 35.47 0.49 -11.70
N LEU A 542 35.66 -0.24 -10.61
CA LEU A 542 35.79 -1.69 -10.66
C LEU A 542 34.49 -2.37 -11.09
N LEU A 543 33.35 -1.89 -10.61
CA LEU A 543 32.02 -2.42 -10.94
C LEU A 543 31.57 -2.08 -12.37
N GLU A 544 32.03 -0.98 -12.98
CA GLU A 544 31.90 -0.75 -14.44
C GLU A 544 32.57 -1.87 -15.24
N GLY A 545 33.70 -2.39 -14.75
CA GLY A 545 34.40 -3.52 -15.36
C GLY A 545 33.57 -4.79 -15.43
N VAL A 546 32.69 -5.02 -14.45
CA VAL A 546 31.79 -6.19 -14.44
C VAL A 546 30.80 -6.13 -15.59
N ILE A 547 30.29 -4.94 -15.92
CA ILE A 547 29.37 -4.73 -17.04
C ILE A 547 30.11 -4.77 -18.38
N THR A 548 31.31 -4.22 -18.46
CA THR A 548 32.01 -4.03 -19.75
C THR A 548 32.82 -5.25 -20.20
N MET A 549 33.44 -5.98 -19.28
CA MET A 549 34.32 -7.11 -19.60
C MET A 549 34.19 -8.32 -18.67
N GLY A 550 33.42 -8.21 -17.58
CA GLY A 550 33.25 -9.26 -16.59
C GLY A 550 31.95 -10.06 -16.76
N THR A 551 31.46 -10.60 -15.64
CA THR A 551 30.29 -11.50 -15.61
C THR A 551 28.96 -10.88 -16.07
N GLY A 552 28.87 -9.55 -16.16
CA GLY A 552 27.70 -8.84 -16.69
C GLY A 552 27.79 -8.53 -18.19
N ALA A 553 28.96 -8.75 -18.81
CA ALA A 553 29.22 -8.38 -20.19
C ALA A 553 28.30 -9.12 -21.17
N GLY A 554 27.73 -8.36 -22.11
CA GLY A 554 26.77 -8.88 -23.10
C GLY A 554 25.32 -9.01 -22.61
N TYR A 555 25.06 -8.86 -21.30
CA TYR A 555 23.72 -9.02 -20.73
C TYR A 555 23.14 -7.74 -20.11
N THR A 556 24.00 -6.85 -19.62
CA THR A 556 23.56 -5.81 -18.67
C THR A 556 23.75 -4.38 -19.18
N SER A 557 24.53 -4.15 -20.24
CA SER A 557 24.79 -2.77 -20.70
C SER A 557 23.54 -2.09 -21.26
N ILE A 558 23.21 -0.89 -20.76
CA ILE A 558 22.12 -0.05 -21.28
C ILE A 558 22.59 0.96 -22.34
N GLY A 559 23.86 0.90 -22.73
CA GLY A 559 24.46 1.82 -23.69
C GLY A 559 24.90 3.17 -23.08
N CYS A 560 24.87 3.30 -21.75
CA CYS A 560 25.47 4.42 -21.04
C CYS A 560 26.97 4.19 -20.78
N THR A 561 27.75 5.26 -20.69
CA THR A 561 29.16 5.22 -20.28
C THR A 561 29.35 5.09 -18.77
N SER A 562 28.39 5.59 -18.00
CA SER A 562 28.38 5.55 -16.54
C SER A 562 27.29 4.59 -16.03
N GLU A 563 27.63 3.31 -16.08
CA GLU A 563 26.84 2.21 -15.54
C GLU A 563 27.76 1.23 -14.80
N ALA A 564 27.38 0.81 -13.60
CA ALA A 564 28.18 -0.08 -12.77
C ALA A 564 27.27 -1.11 -12.09
N GLY A 565 27.78 -2.30 -11.82
CA GLY A 565 26.98 -3.32 -11.15
C GLY A 565 27.72 -4.61 -10.84
N LYS A 566 26.98 -5.56 -10.27
CA LYS A 566 27.51 -6.87 -9.89
C LYS A 566 26.46 -7.95 -10.11
N THR A 567 26.88 -9.04 -10.76
CA THR A 567 26.10 -10.28 -10.80
C THR A 567 26.20 -11.05 -9.50
N GLY A 568 25.12 -11.73 -9.12
CA GLY A 568 25.09 -12.71 -8.04
C GLY A 568 24.43 -14.00 -8.50
N THR A 569 24.99 -15.12 -8.07
CA THR A 569 24.44 -16.46 -8.24
C THR A 569 24.64 -17.17 -6.90
N SER A 570 23.59 -17.72 -6.31
CA SER A 570 23.69 -18.52 -5.09
C SER A 570 24.04 -19.99 -5.41
N GLU A 571 24.33 -20.78 -4.37
CA GLU A 571 24.62 -22.21 -4.53
C GLU A 571 23.46 -22.95 -5.22
N GLU A 572 23.79 -23.97 -6.00
CA GLU A 572 22.86 -24.72 -6.88
C GLU A 572 22.20 -23.84 -7.96
N GLU A 573 22.72 -22.62 -8.19
CA GLU A 573 22.15 -21.63 -9.11
C GLU A 573 20.70 -21.28 -8.75
N SER A 574 20.34 -21.39 -7.47
CA SER A 574 18.95 -21.31 -7.01
C SER A 574 18.39 -19.88 -7.01
N ASP A 575 19.26 -18.88 -6.83
CA ASP A 575 18.94 -17.46 -6.91
C ASP A 575 19.87 -16.75 -7.89
N ALA A 576 19.28 -16.06 -8.87
CA ALA A 576 19.98 -15.22 -9.83
C ALA A 576 19.76 -13.74 -9.49
N TRP A 577 20.85 -12.98 -9.43
CA TRP A 577 20.84 -11.57 -9.07
C TRP A 577 21.60 -10.71 -10.06
N PHE A 578 21.10 -9.51 -10.27
CA PHE A 578 21.90 -8.41 -10.78
C PHE A 578 21.56 -7.14 -10.01
N VAL A 579 22.59 -6.48 -9.48
CA VAL A 579 22.45 -5.22 -8.75
C VAL A 579 23.36 -4.21 -9.42
N GLY A 580 22.77 -3.15 -9.94
CA GLY A 580 23.50 -2.16 -10.73
C GLY A 580 22.88 -0.78 -10.63
N PHE A 581 23.67 0.22 -10.98
CA PHE A 581 23.31 1.61 -10.81
C PHE A 581 23.91 2.52 -11.88
N THR A 582 23.25 3.65 -12.04
CA THR A 582 23.73 4.85 -12.74
C THR A 582 23.70 6.01 -11.73
N PRO A 583 24.15 7.23 -12.07
CA PRO A 583 23.99 8.38 -11.17
C PRO A 583 22.52 8.77 -10.90
N LYS A 584 21.55 8.22 -11.64
CA LYS A 584 20.12 8.48 -11.43
C LYS A 584 19.45 7.47 -10.51
N TYR A 585 19.71 6.18 -10.73
CA TYR A 585 18.98 5.11 -10.05
C TYR A 585 19.93 3.97 -9.68
N SER A 586 19.70 3.37 -8.51
CA SER A 586 20.25 2.08 -8.12
C SER A 586 19.12 1.06 -8.13
N THR A 587 19.34 -0.06 -8.82
CA THR A 587 18.31 -1.07 -9.06
C THR A 587 18.86 -2.46 -8.81
N ALA A 588 18.10 -3.26 -8.05
CA ALA A 588 18.36 -4.67 -7.83
C ALA A 588 17.26 -5.51 -8.47
N VAL A 589 17.67 -6.60 -9.12
CA VAL A 589 16.78 -7.64 -9.64
C VAL A 589 17.18 -8.97 -9.02
N TRP A 590 16.19 -9.68 -8.48
CA TRP A 590 16.26 -11.09 -8.10
C TRP A 590 15.37 -11.92 -9.01
N VAL A 591 15.81 -13.13 -9.34
CA VAL A 591 14.99 -14.18 -9.95
C VAL A 591 15.29 -15.51 -9.23
N GLY A 592 14.25 -16.23 -8.82
CA GLY A 592 14.41 -17.52 -8.13
C GLY A 592 13.10 -18.22 -7.85
N HIS A 593 13.16 -19.48 -7.43
CA HIS A 593 11.96 -20.23 -7.01
C HIS A 593 11.48 -19.77 -5.62
N PRO A 594 10.22 -19.29 -5.50
CA PRO A 594 9.71 -18.83 -4.20
C PRO A 594 9.67 -19.91 -3.11
N GLN A 595 9.46 -21.18 -3.50
CA GLN A 595 9.15 -22.28 -2.56
C GLN A 595 10.19 -23.41 -2.57
N SER A 596 11.20 -23.36 -3.46
CA SER A 596 12.24 -24.38 -3.59
C SER A 596 13.58 -23.75 -3.93
N ARG A 597 14.65 -24.54 -3.94
CA ARG A 597 16.02 -24.15 -4.35
C ARG A 597 16.39 -24.76 -5.71
N GLU A 598 15.40 -24.92 -6.59
CA GLU A 598 15.65 -25.41 -7.94
C GLU A 598 16.52 -24.41 -8.71
N SER A 599 17.40 -24.92 -9.58
CA SER A 599 18.29 -24.09 -10.40
C SER A 599 17.46 -23.14 -11.27
N THR A 600 17.76 -21.86 -11.14
CA THR A 600 17.18 -20.73 -11.87
C THR A 600 18.16 -20.18 -12.92
N GLY A 601 19.45 -20.40 -12.71
CA GLY A 601 20.54 -19.99 -13.61
C GLY A 601 21.40 -18.86 -13.05
N PHE A 602 22.22 -18.27 -13.91
CA PHE A 602 23.22 -17.27 -13.51
C PHE A 602 22.67 -15.84 -13.50
N GLY A 603 23.17 -15.00 -12.59
CA GLY A 603 22.75 -13.60 -12.46
C GLY A 603 22.83 -12.79 -13.75
N GLY A 604 23.93 -12.91 -14.51
CA GLY A 604 24.15 -12.22 -15.78
C GLY A 604 23.05 -12.50 -16.80
N PRO A 605 22.89 -13.74 -17.30
CA PRO A 605 21.88 -14.08 -18.30
C PRO A 605 20.44 -14.04 -17.78
N THR A 606 20.18 -14.33 -16.50
CA THR A 606 18.80 -14.45 -15.99
C THR A 606 18.24 -13.14 -15.43
N ALA A 607 18.95 -12.48 -14.51
CA ALA A 607 18.49 -11.23 -13.89
C ALA A 607 18.94 -9.98 -14.66
N GLY A 608 20.10 -10.05 -15.35
CA GLY A 608 20.67 -8.95 -16.11
C GLY A 608 19.76 -8.34 -17.18
N PRO A 609 19.08 -9.13 -18.04
CA PRO A 609 18.18 -8.57 -19.06
C PRO A 609 16.97 -7.83 -18.49
N ILE A 610 16.43 -8.26 -17.35
CA ILE A 610 15.35 -7.55 -16.64
C ILE A 610 15.87 -6.18 -16.18
N TRP A 611 17.05 -6.15 -15.56
CA TRP A 611 17.68 -4.90 -15.12
C TRP A 611 17.97 -3.98 -16.31
N GLN A 612 18.55 -4.52 -17.38
CA GLN A 612 18.90 -3.78 -18.60
C GLN A 612 17.67 -3.11 -19.20
N ASN A 613 16.58 -3.87 -19.37
CA ASN A 613 15.35 -3.36 -19.99
C ASN A 613 14.69 -2.27 -19.13
N TYR A 614 14.60 -2.48 -17.81
CA TYR A 614 14.08 -1.45 -16.92
C TYR A 614 14.96 -0.19 -16.91
N MET A 615 16.27 -0.32 -16.71
CA MET A 615 17.18 0.81 -16.60
C MET A 615 17.32 1.58 -17.91
N SER A 616 17.23 0.91 -19.06
CA SER A 616 17.17 1.56 -20.38
C SER A 616 15.93 2.45 -20.52
N ALA A 617 14.77 1.98 -20.07
CA ALA A 617 13.52 2.76 -20.09
C ALA A 617 13.58 3.91 -19.07
N ALA A 618 13.99 3.61 -17.84
CA ALA A 618 14.06 4.59 -16.74
C ALA A 618 15.11 5.69 -16.98
N ALA A 619 16.17 5.41 -17.74
CA ALA A 619 17.16 6.42 -18.12
C ALA A 619 16.55 7.50 -19.02
N GLU A 620 15.51 7.19 -19.80
CA GLU A 620 14.90 8.08 -20.80
C GLU A 620 15.91 8.66 -21.81
N GLY A 621 16.99 7.92 -22.08
CA GLY A 621 18.10 8.39 -22.92
C GLY A 621 19.04 9.40 -22.26
N GLU A 622 18.87 9.68 -20.96
CA GLU A 622 19.79 10.50 -20.18
C GLU A 622 20.77 9.63 -19.39
N CYS A 623 22.04 9.66 -19.82
CA CYS A 623 23.16 8.98 -19.16
C CYS A 623 24.08 10.03 -18.51
N PRO A 624 23.75 10.55 -17.31
CA PRO A 624 24.70 11.40 -16.59
C PRO A 624 25.98 10.61 -16.27
N GLU A 625 27.10 11.31 -16.21
CA GLU A 625 28.38 10.71 -15.83
C GLU A 625 28.50 10.63 -14.29
N PHE A 626 29.20 9.62 -13.79
CA PHE A 626 29.60 9.57 -12.38
C PHE A 626 30.47 10.79 -12.02
N GLU A 627 30.28 11.34 -10.82
CA GLU A 627 31.04 12.50 -10.38
C GLU A 627 32.50 12.13 -10.11
N VAL A 628 33.43 12.73 -10.86
CA VAL A 628 34.87 12.54 -10.65
C VAL A 628 35.30 13.26 -9.37
N PRO A 629 35.88 12.57 -8.38
CA PRO A 629 36.27 13.17 -7.11
C PRO A 629 37.47 14.10 -7.27
N SER A 630 37.55 15.12 -6.41
CA SER A 630 38.69 16.06 -6.39
C SER A 630 40.01 15.45 -5.92
N SER A 631 39.94 14.32 -5.21
CA SER A 631 41.08 13.53 -4.75
C SER A 631 40.76 12.04 -4.80
N LEU A 632 41.69 11.25 -5.34
CA LEU A 632 41.64 9.79 -5.28
C LEU A 632 42.08 9.30 -3.89
N PRO A 633 41.66 8.10 -3.47
CA PRO A 633 42.06 7.53 -2.19
C PRO A 633 43.55 7.15 -2.21
N GLU A 634 44.19 7.22 -1.05
CA GLU A 634 45.54 6.66 -0.87
C GLU A 634 45.43 5.15 -0.69
N LEU A 635 45.86 4.39 -1.69
CA LEU A 635 45.81 2.93 -1.68
C LEU A 635 47.21 2.33 -1.76
N SER A 636 47.37 1.13 -1.19
CA SER A 636 48.63 0.39 -1.21
C SER A 636 48.39 -1.11 -1.30
N ALA A 637 49.36 -1.84 -1.88
CA ALA A 637 49.32 -3.29 -1.93
C ALA A 637 49.25 -3.88 -0.51
N LEU A 638 48.30 -4.77 -0.29
CA LEU A 638 48.23 -5.56 0.94
C LEU A 638 49.24 -6.72 0.88
N SER A 639 49.88 -7.02 2.00
CA SER A 639 50.76 -8.19 2.15
C SER A 639 50.40 -8.96 3.42
N THR A 640 49.84 -10.16 3.23
CA THR A 640 49.45 -11.15 4.25
C THR A 640 49.84 -12.56 3.82
N ASP A 641 49.58 -13.55 4.67
CA ASP A 641 49.77 -14.97 4.35
C ASP A 641 48.88 -15.45 3.17
N HIS A 642 47.77 -14.75 2.90
CA HIS A 642 46.86 -15.05 1.80
C HIS A 642 47.29 -14.41 0.47
N THR A 643 47.97 -13.26 0.51
CA THR A 643 48.43 -12.55 -0.70
C THR A 643 49.62 -13.23 -1.40
N ARG A 644 49.83 -12.92 -2.68
CA ARG A 644 50.94 -13.46 -3.50
C ARG A 644 51.74 -12.34 -4.16
N ALA A 645 52.99 -12.63 -4.51
CA ALA A 645 53.81 -11.69 -5.26
C ALA A 645 53.38 -11.66 -6.74
N SER A 646 53.40 -10.47 -7.35
CA SER A 646 53.06 -10.32 -8.78
C SER A 646 53.94 -11.16 -9.71
N SER A 647 55.17 -11.50 -9.31
CA SER A 647 56.10 -12.34 -10.08
C SER A 647 55.73 -13.84 -10.11
N GLU A 648 54.77 -14.28 -9.29
CA GLU A 648 54.28 -15.66 -9.31
C GLU A 648 53.17 -15.87 -10.37
N SER A 649 52.85 -14.84 -11.15
CA SER A 649 51.79 -14.85 -12.18
C SER A 649 52.16 -15.58 -13.49
N GLY A 650 53.05 -16.58 -13.48
CA GLY A 650 53.32 -17.35 -14.71
C GLY A 650 54.46 -18.38 -14.67
N THR A 651 54.09 -19.65 -14.50
CA THR A 651 54.69 -20.79 -15.23
C THR A 651 53.57 -21.80 -15.53
N GLY A 652 52.77 -21.50 -16.56
CA GLY A 652 51.95 -22.49 -17.27
C GLY A 652 52.64 -22.78 -18.59
N GLU A 653 52.74 -24.06 -18.95
CA GLU A 653 53.56 -24.63 -20.01
C GLU A 653 53.38 -23.94 -21.38
N GLU A 654 54.50 -23.60 -22.01
CA GLU A 654 54.56 -23.30 -23.44
C GLU A 654 54.23 -24.58 -24.22
N GLU A 655 53.01 -24.70 -24.75
CA GLU A 655 52.74 -25.64 -25.84
C GLU A 655 53.41 -25.10 -27.11
N GLU A 656 54.42 -25.85 -27.53
CA GLU A 656 55.23 -25.69 -28.75
C GLU A 656 54.31 -25.78 -29.98
N PHE A 657 53.94 -24.62 -30.56
CA PHE A 657 53.38 -24.57 -31.91
C PHE A 657 54.52 -24.62 -32.93
N GLU A 658 54.67 -25.77 -33.61
CA GLU A 658 55.53 -25.89 -34.80
C GLU A 658 55.01 -24.96 -35.91
N GLU A 659 55.81 -23.94 -36.22
CA GLU A 659 55.64 -23.04 -37.35
C GLU A 659 56.22 -23.70 -38.61
N SER A 660 55.36 -24.20 -39.51
CA SER A 660 55.80 -24.61 -40.85
C SER A 660 55.76 -23.40 -41.79
N GLU A 661 56.96 -22.95 -42.19
CA GLU A 661 57.24 -21.95 -43.22
C GLU A 661 56.54 -22.26 -44.56
N GLU A 662 55.98 -21.24 -45.21
CA GLU A 662 56.06 -21.12 -46.67
C GLU A 662 56.12 -19.63 -47.08
N GLU A 663 57.26 -19.23 -47.61
CA GLU A 663 57.55 -17.92 -48.18
C GLU A 663 56.90 -17.73 -49.57
N THR A 664 56.34 -16.53 -49.71
CA THR A 664 56.04 -15.71 -50.91
C THR A 664 56.47 -16.15 -52.31
N GLY A 665 55.55 -15.99 -53.27
CA GLY A 665 55.85 -15.95 -54.71
C GLY A 665 54.77 -15.24 -55.56
N GLU A 666 55.17 -14.10 -56.11
CA GLU A 666 54.50 -13.12 -56.98
C GLU A 666 53.62 -13.58 -58.17
N SER A 667 52.60 -12.76 -58.43
CA SER A 667 52.24 -12.13 -59.72
C SER A 667 51.27 -12.79 -60.72
N THR A 668 50.33 -11.93 -61.13
CA THR A 668 49.83 -11.61 -62.50
C THR A 668 48.40 -11.99 -62.89
N GLN A 669 47.70 -10.94 -63.32
CA GLN A 669 46.42 -10.86 -64.02
C GLN A 669 46.36 -11.72 -65.31
N GLN A 670 45.20 -12.29 -65.62
CA GLN A 670 44.54 -12.10 -66.94
C GLN A 670 43.10 -12.64 -67.00
N GLU A 671 42.18 -11.71 -67.26
CA GLU A 671 40.98 -11.74 -68.11
C GLU A 671 40.68 -12.98 -69.01
N LYS A 672 39.41 -13.45 -69.00
CA LYS A 672 38.39 -13.40 -70.10
C LYS A 672 37.31 -14.50 -69.98
N GLU A 673 36.02 -14.12 -70.01
CA GLU A 673 35.01 -14.39 -71.07
C GLU A 673 34.75 -15.91 -71.32
N GLU A 674 33.55 -16.48 -71.34
CA GLU A 674 32.30 -16.05 -71.99
C GLU A 674 31.12 -16.96 -71.58
N LYS A 675 29.93 -16.56 -71.99
CA LYS A 675 28.56 -17.05 -71.72
C LYS A 675 28.11 -18.28 -72.54
N ALA A 676 27.05 -18.92 -72.01
CA ALA A 676 25.92 -19.59 -72.68
C ALA A 676 26.22 -20.93 -73.41
N GLU A 677 25.38 -21.97 -73.37
CA GLU A 677 23.96 -21.99 -73.76
C GLU A 677 23.20 -23.21 -73.18
N ALA A 678 21.87 -23.19 -73.40
CA ALA A 678 20.82 -24.04 -72.84
C ALA A 678 20.77 -25.50 -73.34
N GLY A 679 20.08 -26.35 -72.58
CA GLY A 679 19.58 -27.66 -72.99
C GLY A 679 18.59 -28.23 -71.98
N GLU A 680 17.33 -28.39 -72.40
CA GLU A 680 16.13 -28.79 -71.64
C GLU A 680 16.14 -30.26 -71.17
N GLY A 681 15.33 -30.58 -70.14
CA GLY A 681 14.51 -31.81 -70.16
C GLY A 681 14.44 -32.69 -68.89
N GLU A 682 13.24 -32.70 -68.29
CA GLU A 682 12.55 -33.80 -67.57
C GLU A 682 12.87 -34.18 -66.10
N THR A 683 11.95 -33.73 -65.23
CA THR A 683 11.18 -34.45 -64.18
C THR A 683 11.76 -35.70 -63.50
N ALA A 684 11.85 -35.65 -62.16
CA ALA A 684 11.19 -36.59 -61.24
C ALA A 684 11.38 -36.15 -59.77
N GLU A 685 10.29 -36.15 -59.00
CA GLU A 685 10.22 -36.01 -57.54
C GLU A 685 10.37 -37.39 -56.88
N PRO A 686 11.05 -37.52 -55.73
CA PRO A 686 10.45 -38.20 -54.56
C PRO A 686 10.85 -37.53 -53.23
N GLU A 687 9.91 -37.24 -52.31
CA GLU A 687 9.32 -38.09 -51.25
C GLU A 687 10.01 -37.87 -49.88
N PRO A 688 9.25 -37.56 -48.79
CA PRO A 688 9.81 -37.22 -47.48
C PRO A 688 9.98 -38.42 -46.54
N GLU A 689 11.04 -38.42 -45.74
CA GLU A 689 11.33 -39.41 -44.68
C GLU A 689 10.67 -39.06 -43.32
N PRO A 690 10.56 -40.04 -42.38
CA PRO A 690 9.31 -40.30 -41.66
C PRO A 690 9.23 -39.76 -40.22
N THR A 691 7.99 -39.47 -39.81
CA THR A 691 7.54 -39.26 -38.42
C THR A 691 7.65 -40.52 -37.56
N GLN A 692 8.27 -40.42 -36.39
CA GLN A 692 8.20 -41.42 -35.32
C GLN A 692 6.93 -41.26 -34.48
N GLU A 693 6.25 -42.38 -34.23
CA GLU A 693 5.08 -42.53 -33.38
C GLU A 693 5.41 -42.32 -31.89
N ASN A 694 4.70 -41.41 -31.22
CA ASN A 694 4.63 -41.35 -29.77
C ASN A 694 3.52 -42.26 -29.24
N THR A 695 3.90 -43.19 -28.35
CA THR A 695 2.97 -44.06 -27.62
C THR A 695 2.29 -43.26 -26.49
N PRO A 696 0.97 -43.40 -26.22
CA PRO A 696 0.32 -42.66 -25.15
C PRO A 696 0.57 -43.27 -23.76
N ALA A 697 0.83 -42.41 -22.77
CA ALA A 697 0.91 -42.75 -21.35
C ALA A 697 -0.48 -43.13 -20.75
N PRO A 698 -0.54 -44.00 -19.73
CA PRO A 698 -1.79 -44.42 -19.10
C PRO A 698 -2.42 -43.32 -18.22
N PRO A 699 -3.75 -43.32 -18.01
CA PRO A 699 -4.45 -42.29 -17.24
C PRO A 699 -4.21 -42.43 -15.72
N PRO A 700 -4.32 -41.32 -14.97
CA PRO A 700 -4.09 -41.31 -13.53
C PRO A 700 -5.22 -42.01 -12.75
N SER A 701 -4.83 -42.73 -11.70
CA SER A 701 -5.71 -43.42 -10.75
C SER A 701 -6.45 -42.45 -9.83
N THR A 702 -7.75 -42.68 -9.66
CA THR A 702 -8.67 -41.98 -8.75
C THR A 702 -8.29 -42.15 -7.26
N PRO A 703 -8.44 -41.11 -6.42
CA PRO A 703 -8.33 -41.24 -4.96
C PRO A 703 -9.58 -41.92 -4.35
N PRO A 704 -9.45 -42.64 -3.23
CA PRO A 704 -10.58 -43.31 -2.59
C PRO A 704 -11.52 -42.34 -1.86
N ALA A 705 -12.81 -42.70 -1.88
CA ALA A 705 -13.92 -41.99 -1.26
C ALA A 705 -13.79 -41.92 0.28
N VAL A 706 -13.87 -40.70 0.84
CA VAL A 706 -14.11 -40.48 2.27
C VAL A 706 -15.63 -40.42 2.47
N GLY A 707 -16.18 -41.48 3.06
CA GLY A 707 -17.54 -41.53 3.56
C GLY A 707 -17.55 -41.52 5.09
N GLY A 708 -18.47 -40.76 5.68
CA GLY A 708 -18.87 -40.93 7.09
C GLY A 708 -19.22 -39.63 7.81
N GLY A 709 -20.48 -39.21 7.72
CA GLY A 709 -21.02 -38.09 8.47
C GLY A 709 -21.33 -38.41 9.94
N ILE A 710 -21.46 -37.36 10.75
CA ILE A 710 -22.21 -37.35 12.01
C ILE A 710 -22.95 -36.01 12.10
N SER A 711 -24.23 -36.08 12.44
CA SER A 711 -25.09 -34.97 12.88
C SER A 711 -25.77 -35.40 14.21
N PRO A 712 -26.54 -34.55 14.88
CA PRO A 712 -26.18 -33.83 16.10
C PRO A 712 -26.73 -34.47 17.40
N GLY A 713 -26.17 -34.04 18.53
CA GLY A 713 -26.66 -34.29 19.89
C GLY A 713 -26.27 -33.15 20.81
#